data_AF-A0A9W3ATL8-F1
#
_entry.id   AF-A0A9W3ATL8-F1
#
_cell.length_a   1.000
_cell.length_b   1.000
_cell.length_c   1.000
_cell.angle_alpha   90.00
_cell.angle_beta   90.00
_cell.angle_gamma   90.00
#
_symmetry.space_group_name_H-M   'P 1'
#
loop_
_entity.id
_entity.type
_entity.pdbx_description
1 polymer ?
#
loop_
_entity_poly.entity_id
_entity_poly.type
_entity_poly.pdbx_seq_one_letter_code
_entity_poly.pdbx_strand_id
1 'polypeptide(L)'
;MTTLTDCTIGSTTTDNNNIKPLSEMTGSVHSPTSPKAPMQTGPKHKLIYEADVQVCRLNHTRTIVSKIMNSRYLRRWESHRIVLDHNEMRSTTPTGFMELAVPYSSIEDVHIVSRWDAGQKFCLRITIQDGSVLLQANNSYIRDQWLHSIQWKRHIFRSERLLKNARRPEVLVKEIKNLIDVSLITPIQDSSVYRFPLDLVSDLLQQNDEFLGKEFQESIIVALTPLLEKNHPTQEICEFFSKHCKDSPRSTLVIELFTPVVHRILKHNTDFGKYPRMRTFVQEYIQALNCQNDGLKVVQALVKSMHGPGSNCPHPRVLPNLVAVCLAAIYNCYEERKNHDNVNSEDFDQIEWENKLLCYVSMMETMSEFDDWRYVLGSLLQPIPFPDDAIADSLFTSRMKVTIHNVSSDQTCGVHQTLLGIREGKEGWFHLYCPGGIACDDDGQLWGVMLNTLMKCCCKRKKFLMSISKMIGPIMLLALRDNFAAIEVLCAMLELEVVEGHDMKMQMITTLQSTCEGKRMYAQLCERQIAIKEMQQKGGPKKLTLPSKSTDLDLTRMLSSGSFGNLECLSLAFTQVTSACAHDLIKLPSLRYLNLWSTQFGDQGLQIISEHLHKLQVLNLCETPVTDKGLTCLASMKSLRKLNLNSTNLSALTFEGLKEKLPALQECDVRYTDAW
;
A
#
# COMPACT_ATOMS: atom_id res chain seq x y z
N MET A 1 21.07 -9.32 43.00
CA MET A 1 21.53 -8.40 44.05
C MET A 1 22.19 -7.23 43.33
N THR A 2 21.40 -6.21 42.93
CA THR A 2 21.17 -4.93 43.67
C THR A 2 22.40 -4.02 43.54
N THR A 3 22.37 -2.80 43.00
CA THR A 3 21.40 -1.67 43.01
C THR A 3 21.97 -0.62 42.03
N LEU A 4 21.29 0.01 41.06
CA LEU A 4 20.16 0.97 41.07
C LEU A 4 20.21 2.04 42.18
N THR A 5 20.50 3.28 41.78
CA THR A 5 20.11 4.50 42.52
C THR A 5 19.69 5.59 41.54
N ASP A 6 18.38 5.87 41.54
CA ASP A 6 17.74 7.11 41.13
C ASP A 6 18.16 8.28 42.03
N CYS A 7 18.05 9.53 41.54
CA CYS A 7 17.55 10.63 42.37
C CYS A 7 17.08 11.85 41.53
N THR A 8 15.76 12.02 41.60
CA THR A 8 14.85 13.17 41.46
C THR A 8 15.35 14.63 41.53
N ILE A 9 14.84 15.42 40.58
CA ILE A 9 14.12 16.72 40.63
C ILE A 9 14.29 17.60 41.90
N GLY A 10 14.65 18.88 41.66
CA GLY A 10 14.46 20.00 42.58
C GLY A 10 14.39 21.34 41.85
N SER A 11 13.24 22.01 41.96
CA SER A 11 12.86 23.30 41.39
C SER A 11 13.38 24.50 42.20
N THR A 12 13.77 25.59 41.53
CA THR A 12 13.75 26.97 42.11
C THR A 12 13.49 28.04 41.03
N THR A 13 12.39 28.76 41.24
CA THR A 13 12.07 30.15 40.81
C THR A 13 13.12 31.14 41.38
N THR A 14 13.37 32.38 40.99
CA THR A 14 12.70 33.51 40.31
C THR A 14 13.80 34.48 39.79
N ASP A 15 13.56 35.28 38.74
CA ASP A 15 13.43 36.74 38.84
C ASP A 15 13.64 37.52 37.53
N ASN A 16 12.71 38.46 37.34
CA ASN A 16 12.57 39.47 36.28
C ASN A 16 13.63 40.57 36.38
N ASN A 17 14.00 41.18 35.23
CA ASN A 17 13.61 42.58 34.91
C ASN A 17 14.20 43.09 33.58
N ASN A 18 13.29 43.55 32.70
CA ASN A 18 13.25 44.81 31.90
C ASN A 18 14.50 45.20 31.04
N ILE A 19 14.40 45.64 29.78
CA ILE A 19 13.66 46.80 29.22
C ILE A 19 13.58 46.69 27.66
N LYS A 20 12.44 47.12 27.08
CA LYS A 20 11.99 47.27 25.66
C LYS A 20 12.44 48.63 25.03
N PRO A 21 12.05 49.11 23.80
CA PRO A 21 11.55 48.52 22.53
C PRO A 21 12.02 49.25 21.20
N LEU A 22 11.36 48.87 20.06
CA LEU A 22 11.20 49.52 18.71
C LEU A 22 12.30 49.20 17.65
N SER A 23 12.04 48.84 16.39
CA SER A 23 10.84 48.83 15.51
C SER A 23 11.14 48.08 14.18
N GLU A 24 10.12 47.45 13.57
CA GLU A 24 9.85 47.23 12.11
C GLU A 24 10.91 46.51 11.24
N MET A 25 10.62 45.49 10.40
CA MET A 25 9.53 45.33 9.42
C MET A 25 9.14 43.85 9.24
N THR A 26 7.86 43.54 9.34
CA THR A 26 7.26 42.27 8.89
C THR A 26 6.52 42.50 7.57
N GLY A 27 7.02 41.93 6.48
CA GLY A 27 6.29 41.80 5.21
C GLY A 27 5.30 40.65 5.30
N SER A 28 4.01 40.97 5.25
CA SER A 28 2.90 40.01 5.32
C SER A 28 2.81 39.20 4.03
N VAL A 29 2.90 37.87 4.08
CA VAL A 29 2.45 37.01 2.99
C VAL A 29 1.00 36.64 3.30
N HIS A 30 0.08 37.31 2.61
CA HIS A 30 -1.34 37.01 2.65
C HIS A 30 -1.58 35.57 2.17
N SER A 31 -2.00 34.70 3.09
CA SER A 31 -2.78 33.52 2.75
C SER A 31 -4.07 33.98 2.06
N PRO A 32 -4.42 33.49 0.86
CA PRO A 32 -5.72 33.80 0.29
C PRO A 32 -6.77 33.13 1.17
N THR A 33 -7.50 33.95 1.92
CA THR A 33 -8.72 33.55 2.62
C THR A 33 -9.71 33.06 1.59
N SER A 34 -9.83 31.74 1.45
CA SER A 34 -11.01 31.13 0.85
C SER A 34 -12.24 31.68 1.56
N PRO A 35 -13.25 32.24 0.88
CA PRO A 35 -14.50 32.56 1.53
C PRO A 35 -15.09 31.24 2.05
N LYS A 36 -14.99 31.01 3.36
CA LYS A 36 -15.67 29.88 4.00
C LYS A 36 -17.16 30.10 3.75
N ALA A 37 -17.74 29.24 2.90
CA ALA A 37 -19.19 29.14 2.79
C ALA A 37 -19.76 28.94 4.21
N PRO A 38 -20.84 29.65 4.58
CA PRO A 38 -21.38 29.60 5.92
C PRO A 38 -21.73 28.15 6.28
N MET A 39 -21.11 27.62 7.33
CA MET A 39 -21.47 26.30 7.88
C MET A 39 -22.94 26.32 8.28
N GLN A 40 -23.75 25.49 7.62
CA GLN A 40 -25.15 25.33 7.98
C GLN A 40 -25.28 24.63 9.33
N THR A 41 -25.61 25.41 10.34
CA THR A 41 -26.01 24.97 11.67
C THR A 41 -27.51 24.67 11.66
N GLY A 42 -27.89 23.53 11.07
CA GLY A 42 -29.28 23.07 11.02
C GLY A 42 -29.42 21.54 10.91
N PRO A 43 -30.60 20.97 11.19
CA PRO A 43 -30.85 19.54 11.03
C PRO A 43 -30.66 19.11 9.57
N LYS A 44 -30.01 17.95 9.38
CA LYS A 44 -29.67 17.38 8.08
C LYS A 44 -30.79 16.45 7.62
N HIS A 45 -31.26 16.60 6.38
CA HIS A 45 -32.42 15.88 5.84
C HIS A 45 -32.02 14.94 4.70
N LYS A 46 -32.59 13.73 4.61
CA LYS A 46 -32.44 12.86 3.43
C LYS A 46 -33.47 13.24 2.37
N LEU A 47 -33.13 13.16 1.08
CA LEU A 47 -34.09 13.40 0.00
C LEU A 47 -35.21 12.35 0.04
N ILE A 48 -36.47 12.80 0.01
CA ILE A 48 -37.63 11.92 -0.11
C ILE A 48 -37.84 11.61 -1.60
N TYR A 49 -37.80 10.33 -1.95
CA TYR A 49 -38.20 9.84 -3.27
C TYR A 49 -39.64 9.33 -3.25
N GLU A 50 -39.98 8.59 -2.19
CA GLU A 50 -41.31 8.04 -1.96
C GLU A 50 -41.55 7.93 -0.45
N ALA A 51 -42.72 8.38 0.03
CA ALA A 51 -43.13 8.20 1.42
C ALA A 51 -44.64 8.35 1.62
N ASP A 52 -45.15 7.75 2.69
CA ASP A 52 -46.53 7.91 3.14
C ASP A 52 -46.73 9.25 3.86
N VAL A 53 -47.78 9.98 3.50
CA VAL A 53 -48.13 11.27 4.10
C VAL A 53 -49.63 11.51 4.02
N GLN A 54 -50.16 12.23 5.02
CA GLN A 54 -51.56 12.64 5.00
C GLN A 54 -51.71 13.86 4.09
N VAL A 55 -52.67 13.82 3.18
CA VAL A 55 -52.92 14.87 2.18
C VAL A 55 -54.31 15.46 2.34
N CYS A 56 -54.40 16.77 2.16
CA CYS A 56 -55.66 17.49 2.03
C CYS A 56 -55.54 18.49 0.87
N ARG A 57 -56.48 18.47 -0.08
CA ARG A 57 -56.49 19.39 -1.23
C ARG A 57 -57.64 20.38 -1.12
N LEU A 58 -57.31 21.66 -1.31
CA LEU A 58 -58.24 22.78 -1.21
C LEU A 58 -58.30 23.50 -2.55
N ASN A 59 -59.41 23.36 -3.28
CA ASN A 59 -59.63 23.99 -4.58
C ASN A 59 -60.28 25.37 -4.42
N HIS A 60 -59.66 26.25 -3.61
CA HIS A 60 -60.19 27.58 -3.33
C HIS A 60 -59.10 28.65 -3.35
N THR A 61 -59.51 29.89 -3.66
CA THR A 61 -58.64 31.06 -3.68
C THR A 61 -58.04 31.37 -2.30
N ARG A 62 -56.90 32.07 -2.27
CA ARG A 62 -56.09 32.32 -1.06
C ARG A 62 -56.89 32.85 0.14
N THR A 63 -57.94 33.62 -0.08
CA THR A 63 -58.78 34.26 0.95
C THR A 63 -59.71 33.30 1.71
N ILE A 64 -60.16 32.20 1.08
CA ILE A 64 -61.07 31.23 1.70
C ILE A 64 -60.29 30.12 2.42
N VAL A 65 -59.08 29.81 1.92
CA VAL A 65 -58.21 28.77 2.49
C VAL A 65 -57.90 29.02 3.96
N SER A 66 -57.64 30.27 4.38
CA SER A 66 -57.38 30.57 5.81
C SER A 66 -58.58 30.26 6.71
N LYS A 67 -59.81 30.50 6.24
CA LYS A 67 -61.04 30.19 6.96
C LYS A 67 -61.30 28.69 7.05
N ILE A 68 -61.07 27.95 5.96
CA ILE A 68 -61.16 26.48 5.94
C ILE A 68 -60.10 25.86 6.86
N MET A 69 -58.88 26.40 6.84
CA MET A 69 -57.75 25.96 7.68
C MET A 69 -58.03 26.12 9.18
N ASN A 70 -58.85 27.10 9.58
CA ASN A 70 -59.23 27.32 10.98
C ASN A 70 -60.37 26.39 11.45
N SER A 71 -61.16 25.80 10.54
CA SER A 71 -62.31 24.94 10.90
C SER A 71 -61.92 23.47 10.93
N ARG A 72 -62.08 22.79 12.08
CA ARG A 72 -61.73 21.35 12.21
C ARG A 72 -62.65 20.44 11.40
N TYR A 73 -63.88 20.85 11.13
CA TYR A 73 -64.91 20.05 10.48
C TYR A 73 -64.83 20.05 8.96
N LEU A 74 -64.19 21.06 8.36
CA LEU A 74 -64.08 21.21 6.91
C LEU A 74 -62.84 20.53 6.30
N ARG A 75 -62.04 19.84 7.13
CA ARG A 75 -60.75 19.25 6.75
C ARG A 75 -60.86 17.73 6.72
N ARG A 76 -60.95 17.14 5.52
CA ARG A 76 -60.77 15.70 5.31
C ARG A 76 -59.32 15.42 4.93
N TRP A 77 -58.72 14.40 5.54
CA TRP A 77 -57.37 13.94 5.25
C TRP A 77 -57.43 12.56 4.63
N GLU A 78 -56.58 12.32 3.64
CA GLU A 78 -56.43 11.02 3.00
C GLU A 78 -54.98 10.58 3.08
N SER A 79 -54.77 9.29 3.34
CA SER A 79 -53.42 8.72 3.39
C SER A 79 -52.98 8.43 1.97
N HIS A 80 -51.88 9.07 1.55
CA HIS A 80 -51.29 8.82 0.25
C HIS A 80 -49.85 8.44 0.38
N ARG A 81 -49.44 7.48 -0.45
CA ARG A 81 -48.03 7.25 -0.73
C ARG A 81 -47.63 8.13 -1.90
N ILE A 82 -46.83 9.15 -1.63
CA ILE A 82 -46.41 10.16 -2.62
C ILE A 82 -45.02 9.83 -3.13
N VAL A 83 -44.86 9.88 -4.45
CA VAL A 83 -43.59 9.78 -5.17
C VAL A 83 -43.22 11.15 -5.75
N LEU A 84 -41.99 11.61 -5.48
CA LEU A 84 -41.40 12.80 -6.10
C LEU A 84 -40.63 12.42 -7.36
N ASP A 85 -41.36 12.38 -8.48
CA ASP A 85 -40.85 11.99 -9.79
C ASP A 85 -39.97 13.11 -10.40
N HIS A 86 -39.59 12.97 -11.68
CA HIS A 86 -38.77 13.93 -12.41
C HIS A 86 -39.50 15.25 -12.69
N ASN A 87 -40.79 15.20 -13.08
CA ASN A 87 -41.54 16.38 -13.52
C ASN A 87 -42.72 16.76 -12.61
N GLU A 88 -43.14 15.85 -11.73
CA GLU A 88 -44.35 16.00 -10.94
C GLU A 88 -44.30 15.22 -9.62
N MET A 89 -45.19 15.61 -8.72
CA MET A 89 -45.49 14.89 -7.49
C MET A 89 -46.78 14.08 -7.68
N ARG A 90 -46.70 12.75 -7.60
CA ARG A 90 -47.85 11.84 -7.83
C ARG A 90 -48.08 10.90 -6.67
N SER A 91 -49.30 10.39 -6.52
CA SER A 91 -49.59 9.31 -5.57
C SER A 91 -49.55 7.95 -6.27
N THR A 92 -48.99 6.93 -5.62
CA THR A 92 -49.10 5.52 -6.09
C THR A 92 -50.50 4.94 -5.85
N THR A 93 -51.32 5.63 -5.05
CA THR A 93 -52.76 5.38 -4.88
C THR A 93 -53.53 6.62 -5.37
N PRO A 94 -53.67 6.80 -6.70
CA PRO A 94 -54.28 8.00 -7.29
C PRO A 94 -55.80 7.98 -7.11
N THR A 95 -56.25 8.36 -5.92
CA THR A 95 -57.67 8.47 -5.56
C THR A 95 -57.90 9.80 -4.84
N GLY A 96 -59.13 10.30 -4.82
CA GLY A 96 -59.52 11.44 -3.98
C GLY A 96 -58.64 12.68 -4.18
N PHE A 97 -57.98 13.17 -3.13
CA PHE A 97 -57.25 14.44 -3.15
C PHE A 97 -55.98 14.45 -4.02
N MET A 98 -55.45 13.29 -4.37
CA MET A 98 -54.28 13.13 -5.24
C MET A 98 -54.58 12.22 -6.44
N GLU A 99 -55.81 12.25 -6.96
CA GLU A 99 -56.18 11.57 -8.22
C GLU A 99 -55.35 12.09 -9.40
N LEU A 100 -55.14 13.40 -9.46
CA LEU A 100 -54.25 14.05 -10.43
C LEU A 100 -52.91 14.39 -9.79
N ALA A 101 -51.83 14.06 -10.49
CA ALA A 101 -50.49 14.50 -10.12
C ALA A 101 -50.38 16.03 -10.10
N VAL A 102 -49.40 16.54 -9.35
CA VAL A 102 -49.10 17.97 -9.24
C VAL A 102 -47.79 18.23 -9.98
N PRO A 103 -47.83 18.80 -11.21
CA PRO A 103 -46.62 19.16 -11.94
C PRO A 103 -45.80 20.21 -11.18
N TYR A 104 -44.47 20.09 -11.17
CA TYR A 104 -43.61 21.09 -10.52
C TYR A 104 -43.75 22.49 -11.16
N SER A 105 -44.13 22.56 -12.44
CA SER A 105 -44.46 23.80 -13.16
C SER A 105 -45.68 24.53 -12.60
N SER A 106 -46.62 23.81 -11.95
CA SER A 106 -47.84 24.38 -11.38
C SER A 106 -47.67 24.92 -9.95
N ILE A 107 -46.57 24.55 -9.29
CA ILE A 107 -46.27 24.96 -7.91
C ILE A 107 -45.75 26.40 -7.90
N GLU A 108 -46.49 27.28 -7.22
CA GLU A 108 -46.11 28.68 -7.01
C GLU A 108 -45.17 28.82 -5.81
N ASP A 109 -45.51 28.21 -4.69
CA ASP A 109 -44.80 28.37 -3.43
C ASP A 109 -44.98 27.16 -2.50
N VAL A 110 -43.99 26.91 -1.63
CA VAL A 110 -43.99 25.83 -0.63
C VAL A 110 -43.50 26.38 0.70
N HIS A 111 -44.37 26.42 1.71
CA HIS A 111 -44.06 27.01 3.02
C HIS A 111 -44.66 26.24 4.20
N ILE A 112 -43.99 26.35 5.35
CA ILE A 112 -44.44 25.75 6.62
C ILE A 112 -45.65 26.51 7.15
N VAL A 113 -46.65 25.78 7.61
CA VAL A 113 -47.82 26.37 8.27
C VAL A 113 -47.58 26.40 9.79
N SER A 114 -47.16 27.55 10.32
CA SER A 114 -46.68 27.70 11.71
C SER A 114 -47.78 27.90 12.76
N ARG A 115 -48.96 28.40 12.40
CA ARG A 115 -50.04 28.73 13.36
C ARG A 115 -51.42 28.35 12.80
N TRP A 116 -51.86 27.12 13.00
CA TRP A 116 -53.16 26.65 12.46
C TRP A 116 -53.89 25.57 13.29
N ASP A 117 -53.24 24.88 14.24
CA ASP A 117 -53.91 23.98 15.18
C ASP A 117 -53.21 24.03 16.55
N ALA A 118 -53.99 23.96 17.62
CA ALA A 118 -53.51 23.99 19.01
C ALA A 118 -52.63 22.77 19.36
N GLY A 119 -52.72 21.69 18.57
CA GLY A 119 -51.92 20.47 18.73
C GLY A 119 -50.60 20.44 17.96
N GLN A 120 -50.12 21.55 17.41
CA GLN A 120 -48.84 21.64 16.65
C GLN A 120 -48.68 20.59 15.54
N LYS A 121 -49.75 20.30 14.78
CA LYS A 121 -49.68 19.36 13.65
C LYS A 121 -48.73 19.90 12.57
N PHE A 122 -47.69 19.13 12.26
CA PHE A 122 -46.56 19.52 11.42
C PHE A 122 -46.95 19.54 9.94
N CYS A 123 -47.47 20.67 9.47
CA CYS A 123 -48.00 20.82 8.13
C CYS A 123 -47.17 21.70 7.20
N LEU A 124 -47.19 21.28 5.94
CA LEU A 124 -46.59 21.94 4.79
C LEU A 124 -47.71 22.33 3.83
N ARG A 125 -47.66 23.55 3.29
CA ARG A 125 -48.59 24.00 2.24
C ARG A 125 -47.86 24.18 0.92
N ILE A 126 -48.40 23.56 -0.12
CA ILE A 126 -47.97 23.69 -1.51
C ILE A 126 -49.06 24.49 -2.22
N THR A 127 -48.72 25.68 -2.69
CA THR A 127 -49.63 26.55 -3.43
C THR A 127 -49.53 26.24 -4.92
N ILE A 128 -50.67 25.96 -5.54
CA ILE A 128 -50.80 25.69 -6.98
C ILE A 128 -51.79 26.70 -7.59
N GLN A 129 -51.77 26.87 -8.91
CA GLN A 129 -52.62 27.87 -9.60
C GLN A 129 -54.11 27.77 -9.21
N ASP A 130 -54.63 26.54 -9.08
CA ASP A 130 -56.05 26.30 -8.81
C ASP A 130 -56.36 26.00 -7.33
N GLY A 131 -55.42 26.23 -6.40
CA GLY A 131 -55.67 25.97 -4.98
C GLY A 131 -54.45 25.69 -4.11
N SER A 132 -54.58 24.77 -3.16
CA SER A 132 -53.49 24.39 -2.26
C SER A 132 -53.55 22.91 -1.87
N VAL A 133 -52.39 22.26 -1.87
CA VAL A 133 -52.20 20.90 -1.36
C VAL A 133 -51.48 21.00 -0.02
N LEU A 134 -52.05 20.39 1.01
CA LEU A 134 -51.50 20.35 2.36
C LEU A 134 -50.97 18.96 2.62
N LEU A 135 -49.74 18.90 3.10
CA LEU A 135 -49.12 17.67 3.60
C LEU A 135 -49.01 17.76 5.12
N GLN A 136 -49.53 16.76 5.82
CA GLN A 136 -49.36 16.62 7.26
C GLN A 136 -48.36 15.49 7.55
N ALA A 137 -47.24 15.87 8.18
CA ALA A 137 -46.21 14.95 8.63
C ALA A 137 -46.39 14.57 10.10
N ASN A 138 -45.72 13.49 10.51
CA ASN A 138 -45.80 12.96 11.87
C ASN A 138 -45.01 13.79 12.89
N ASN A 139 -43.94 14.46 12.44
CA ASN A 139 -43.08 15.31 13.27
C ASN A 139 -42.51 16.50 12.45
N SER A 140 -41.91 17.47 13.14
CA SER A 140 -41.30 18.65 12.50
C SER A 140 -40.18 18.26 11.54
N TYR A 141 -39.38 17.25 11.89
CA TYR A 141 -38.26 16.78 11.07
C TYR A 141 -38.73 16.27 9.70
N ILE A 142 -39.76 15.41 9.65
CA ILE A 142 -40.31 14.86 8.40
C ILE A 142 -41.03 15.96 7.59
N ARG A 143 -41.69 16.92 8.25
CA ARG A 143 -42.26 18.09 7.56
C ARG A 143 -41.18 18.89 6.83
N ASP A 144 -40.09 19.20 7.53
CA ASP A 144 -38.99 19.98 6.97
C ASP A 144 -38.24 19.16 5.91
N GLN A 145 -38.17 17.84 6.08
CA GLN A 145 -37.67 16.92 5.05
C GLN A 145 -38.51 16.99 3.76
N TRP A 146 -39.84 16.99 3.86
CA TRP A 146 -40.76 17.18 2.71
C TRP A 146 -40.60 18.55 2.07
N LEU A 147 -40.54 19.62 2.88
CA LEU A 147 -40.34 20.99 2.41
C LEU A 147 -39.09 21.08 1.53
N HIS A 148 -37.95 20.66 2.07
CA HIS A 148 -36.67 20.76 1.36
C HIS A 148 -36.65 19.83 0.14
N SER A 149 -37.17 18.60 0.24
CA SER A 149 -37.21 17.65 -0.90
C SER A 149 -38.03 18.19 -2.08
N ILE A 150 -39.20 18.78 -1.82
CA ILE A 150 -40.06 19.35 -2.86
C ILE A 150 -39.42 20.62 -3.45
N GLN A 151 -38.87 21.50 -2.60
CA GLN A 151 -38.17 22.70 -3.08
C GLN A 151 -36.98 22.34 -3.98
N TRP A 152 -36.20 21.33 -3.58
CA TRP A 152 -35.07 20.82 -4.36
C TRP A 152 -35.51 20.25 -5.72
N LYS A 153 -36.51 19.37 -5.74
CA LYS A 153 -37.05 18.79 -6.98
C LYS A 153 -37.62 19.85 -7.93
N ARG A 154 -38.34 20.84 -7.39
CA ARG A 154 -38.85 21.98 -8.15
C ARG A 154 -37.72 22.82 -8.74
N HIS A 155 -36.67 23.08 -7.97
CA HIS A 155 -35.50 23.84 -8.44
C HIS A 155 -34.81 23.11 -9.59
N ILE A 156 -34.52 21.81 -9.42
CA ILE A 156 -33.93 20.95 -10.45
C ILE A 156 -34.75 21.02 -11.75
N PHE A 157 -36.06 20.79 -11.67
CA PHE A 157 -36.94 20.78 -12.84
C PHE A 157 -36.88 22.12 -13.59
N ARG A 158 -36.85 23.23 -12.85
CA ARG A 158 -36.73 24.57 -13.43
C ARG A 158 -35.37 24.77 -14.10
N SER A 159 -34.28 24.44 -13.43
CA SER A 159 -32.92 24.61 -13.96
C SER A 159 -32.68 23.73 -15.18
N GLU A 160 -33.12 22.48 -15.19
CA GLU A 160 -33.04 21.58 -16.36
C GLU A 160 -33.76 22.18 -17.57
N ARG A 161 -34.97 22.70 -17.37
CA ARG A 161 -35.75 23.33 -18.45
C ARG A 161 -35.11 24.63 -18.92
N LEU A 162 -34.51 25.44 -18.03
CA LEU A 162 -33.82 26.66 -18.42
C LEU A 162 -32.54 26.36 -19.21
N LEU A 163 -31.76 25.38 -18.75
CA LEU A 163 -30.52 24.97 -19.40
C LEU A 163 -30.77 24.40 -20.80
N LYS A 164 -31.81 23.57 -20.98
CA LYS A 164 -32.19 23.04 -22.30
C LYS A 164 -32.66 24.11 -23.30
N ASN A 165 -33.24 25.20 -22.81
CA ASN A 165 -33.78 26.29 -23.65
C ASN A 165 -32.82 27.46 -23.83
N ALA A 166 -31.78 27.57 -23.01
CA ALA A 166 -30.84 28.67 -23.05
C ALA A 166 -29.91 28.55 -24.26
N ARG A 167 -29.96 29.57 -25.13
CA ARG A 167 -29.12 29.68 -26.34
C ARG A 167 -27.90 30.57 -26.13
N ARG A 168 -27.89 31.39 -25.07
CA ARG A 168 -26.82 32.36 -24.78
C ARG A 168 -25.86 31.79 -23.75
N PRO A 169 -24.53 31.78 -24.02
CA PRO A 169 -23.53 31.26 -23.09
C PRO A 169 -23.62 31.90 -21.69
N GLU A 170 -23.67 33.23 -21.60
CA GLU A 170 -23.77 33.96 -20.32
C GLU A 170 -24.93 33.48 -19.42
N VAL A 171 -26.05 33.12 -20.03
CA VAL A 171 -27.25 32.62 -19.33
C VAL A 171 -27.02 31.20 -18.83
N LEU A 172 -26.36 30.36 -19.62
CA LEU A 172 -25.99 29.00 -19.24
C LEU A 172 -25.08 29.01 -18.02
N VAL A 173 -23.99 29.77 -18.03
CA VAL A 173 -23.06 29.85 -16.88
C VAL A 173 -23.76 30.38 -15.63
N LYS A 174 -24.61 31.40 -15.76
CA LYS A 174 -25.36 31.93 -14.62
C LYS A 174 -26.30 30.88 -14.02
N GLU A 175 -26.97 30.10 -14.85
CA GLU A 175 -27.89 29.05 -14.38
C GLU A 175 -27.14 27.85 -13.79
N ILE A 176 -26.00 27.45 -14.37
CA ILE A 176 -25.09 26.43 -13.80
C ILE A 176 -24.62 26.88 -12.41
N LYS A 177 -24.18 28.14 -12.28
CA LYS A 177 -23.75 28.70 -11.00
C LYS A 177 -24.89 28.68 -9.97
N ASN A 178 -26.10 29.12 -10.35
CA ASN A 178 -27.27 29.07 -9.48
C ASN A 178 -27.59 27.63 -9.03
N LEU A 179 -27.53 26.66 -9.96
CA LEU A 179 -27.77 25.25 -9.66
C LEU A 179 -26.76 24.73 -8.63
N ILE A 180 -25.49 25.05 -8.79
CA ILE A 180 -24.42 24.62 -7.90
C ILE A 180 -24.54 25.31 -6.54
N ASP A 181 -24.80 26.61 -6.51
CA ASP A 181 -25.00 27.37 -5.26
C ASP A 181 -26.15 26.77 -4.44
N VAL A 182 -27.28 26.44 -5.07
CA VAL A 182 -28.41 25.78 -4.38
C VAL A 182 -28.06 24.37 -3.92
N SER A 183 -27.22 23.63 -4.66
CA SER A 183 -26.72 22.31 -4.27
C SER A 183 -25.82 22.36 -3.03
N LEU A 184 -25.10 23.47 -2.82
CA LEU A 184 -24.21 23.67 -1.68
C LEU A 184 -24.94 24.23 -0.44
N ILE A 185 -26.04 24.96 -0.66
CA ILE A 185 -26.84 25.61 0.39
C ILE A 185 -28.08 24.79 0.74
N THR A 186 -28.36 23.67 0.09
CA THR A 186 -29.51 22.84 0.49
C THR A 186 -29.20 22.07 1.80
N PRO A 187 -30.13 21.99 2.76
CA PRO A 187 -29.96 21.17 3.97
C PRO A 187 -30.10 19.66 3.70
N ILE A 188 -30.30 19.27 2.44
CA ILE A 188 -30.42 17.87 2.02
C ILE A 188 -29.03 17.23 1.92
N GLN A 189 -28.86 16.08 2.57
CA GLN A 189 -27.67 15.26 2.53
C GLN A 189 -27.94 13.96 1.77
N ASP A 190 -27.90 14.06 0.45
CA ASP A 190 -28.04 12.92 -0.45
C ASP A 190 -27.00 13.03 -1.56
N SER A 191 -26.36 11.92 -1.94
CA SER A 191 -25.33 11.93 -2.99
C SER A 191 -25.87 12.43 -4.34
N SER A 192 -27.17 12.21 -4.60
CA SER A 192 -27.86 12.71 -5.79
C SER A 192 -27.86 14.24 -5.89
N VAL A 193 -27.84 14.96 -4.76
CA VAL A 193 -27.86 16.43 -4.73
C VAL A 193 -26.63 16.99 -5.44
N TYR A 194 -25.48 16.36 -5.22
CA TYR A 194 -24.23 16.78 -5.83
C TYR A 194 -24.01 16.13 -7.20
N ARG A 195 -24.51 14.90 -7.38
CA ARG A 195 -24.31 14.17 -8.63
C ARG A 195 -25.16 14.72 -9.78
N PHE A 196 -26.41 15.11 -9.51
CA PHE A 196 -27.33 15.59 -10.53
C PHE A 196 -26.83 16.84 -11.29
N PRO A 197 -26.31 17.90 -10.64
CA PRO A 197 -25.72 19.03 -11.35
C PRO A 197 -24.58 18.64 -12.29
N LEU A 198 -23.73 17.68 -11.87
CA LEU A 198 -22.63 17.20 -12.71
C LEU A 198 -23.16 16.45 -13.94
N ASP A 199 -24.14 15.57 -13.77
CA ASP A 199 -24.73 14.82 -14.88
C ASP A 199 -25.43 15.78 -15.87
N LEU A 200 -26.17 16.78 -15.37
CA LEU A 200 -26.81 17.78 -16.22
C LEU A 200 -25.81 18.64 -17.00
N VAL A 201 -24.71 19.06 -16.37
CA VAL A 201 -23.64 19.77 -17.07
C VAL A 201 -22.94 18.86 -18.08
N SER A 202 -22.83 17.56 -17.79
CA SER A 202 -22.26 16.58 -18.73
C SER A 202 -23.11 16.47 -20.00
N ASP A 203 -24.43 16.38 -19.85
CA ASP A 203 -25.37 16.35 -20.98
C ASP A 203 -25.26 17.63 -21.83
N LEU A 204 -25.08 18.79 -21.19
CA LEU A 204 -24.91 20.07 -21.88
C LEU A 204 -23.59 20.17 -22.65
N LEU A 205 -22.51 19.67 -22.06
CA LEU A 205 -21.19 19.66 -22.70
C LEU A 205 -21.18 18.76 -23.93
N GLN A 206 -21.83 17.60 -23.88
CA GLN A 206 -21.98 16.71 -25.04
C GLN A 206 -22.74 17.36 -26.20
N GLN A 207 -23.73 18.20 -25.90
CA GLN A 207 -24.59 18.81 -26.92
C GLN A 207 -23.98 20.07 -27.57
N ASN A 208 -22.99 20.72 -26.94
CA ASN A 208 -22.52 22.05 -27.32
C ASN A 208 -20.99 22.16 -27.54
N ASP A 209 -20.26 21.05 -27.69
CA ASP A 209 -18.78 21.04 -27.71
C ASP A 209 -18.13 21.91 -28.82
N GLU A 210 -18.86 22.23 -29.89
CA GLU A 210 -18.36 23.06 -31.01
C GLU A 210 -18.47 24.58 -30.79
N PHE A 211 -19.21 25.07 -29.79
CA PHE A 211 -19.59 26.50 -29.67
C PHE A 211 -18.99 27.26 -28.49
N LEU A 212 -18.13 26.62 -27.68
CA LEU A 212 -17.64 27.21 -26.43
C LEU A 212 -16.29 27.90 -26.60
N GLY A 213 -16.30 29.23 -26.69
CA GLY A 213 -15.08 30.05 -26.67
C GLY A 213 -14.31 29.93 -25.34
N LYS A 214 -13.01 30.25 -25.34
CA LYS A 214 -12.11 30.06 -24.20
C LYS A 214 -12.61 30.67 -22.88
N GLU A 215 -13.02 31.94 -22.88
CA GLU A 215 -13.53 32.61 -21.67
C GLU A 215 -14.76 31.92 -21.08
N PHE A 216 -15.57 31.30 -21.94
CA PHE A 216 -16.75 30.57 -21.52
C PHE A 216 -16.40 29.22 -20.89
N GLN A 217 -15.42 28.52 -21.45
CA GLN A 217 -14.91 27.28 -20.86
C GLN A 217 -14.35 27.51 -19.46
N GLU A 218 -13.54 28.55 -19.30
CA GLU A 218 -12.97 28.97 -18.01
C GLU A 218 -14.06 29.31 -16.99
N SER A 219 -15.13 30.00 -17.42
CA SER A 219 -16.27 30.33 -16.57
C SER A 219 -17.04 29.09 -16.09
N ILE A 220 -17.21 28.07 -16.95
CA ILE A 220 -17.81 26.79 -16.55
C ILE A 220 -16.93 26.05 -15.54
N ILE A 221 -15.61 26.01 -15.78
CA ILE A 221 -14.65 25.38 -14.86
C ILE A 221 -14.77 26.00 -13.47
N VAL A 222 -14.72 27.34 -13.39
CA VAL A 222 -14.86 28.08 -12.13
C VAL A 222 -16.18 27.79 -11.44
N ALA A 223 -17.28 27.69 -12.20
CA ALA A 223 -18.59 27.36 -11.65
C ALA A 223 -18.65 25.94 -11.06
N LEU A 224 -17.99 24.96 -11.68
CA LEU A 224 -17.99 23.56 -11.25
C LEU A 224 -17.10 23.28 -10.02
N THR A 225 -16.01 24.03 -9.83
CA THR A 225 -15.00 23.75 -8.81
C THR A 225 -15.56 23.51 -7.40
N PRO A 226 -16.45 24.35 -6.85
CA PRO A 226 -16.96 24.18 -5.48
C PRO A 226 -17.61 22.82 -5.21
N LEU A 227 -18.21 22.21 -6.25
CA LEU A 227 -18.86 20.92 -6.14
C LEU A 227 -17.87 19.76 -6.28
N LEU A 228 -16.83 19.94 -7.10
CA LEU A 228 -15.78 18.95 -7.37
C LEU A 228 -14.77 18.81 -6.23
N GLU A 229 -14.67 19.78 -5.31
CA GLU A 229 -13.89 19.60 -4.06
C GLU A 229 -14.36 18.37 -3.26
N LYS A 230 -15.66 18.07 -3.34
CA LYS A 230 -16.31 16.99 -2.55
C LYS A 230 -16.79 15.82 -3.39
N ASN A 231 -16.73 15.89 -4.72
CA ASN A 231 -17.28 14.87 -5.62
C ASN A 231 -16.32 14.58 -6.77
N HIS A 232 -16.42 13.38 -7.34
CA HIS A 232 -15.64 13.05 -8.54
C HIS A 232 -16.33 13.62 -9.79
N PRO A 233 -15.56 14.15 -10.75
CA PRO A 233 -16.10 14.59 -12.04
C PRO A 233 -16.71 13.41 -12.80
N THR A 234 -17.64 13.70 -13.71
CA THR A 234 -18.15 12.72 -14.68
C THR A 234 -17.11 12.45 -15.76
N GLN A 235 -17.38 11.47 -16.63
CA GLN A 235 -16.48 11.12 -17.72
C GLN A 235 -16.37 12.27 -18.75
N GLU A 236 -17.48 12.94 -19.03
CA GLU A 236 -17.61 14.06 -19.96
C GLU A 236 -16.91 15.30 -19.42
N ILE A 237 -17.06 15.58 -18.12
CA ILE A 237 -16.34 16.68 -17.46
C ILE A 237 -14.83 16.41 -17.48
N CYS A 238 -14.39 15.16 -17.31
CA CYS A 238 -12.98 14.81 -17.45
C CYS A 238 -12.45 15.09 -18.86
N GLU A 239 -13.20 14.74 -19.91
CA GLU A 239 -12.82 15.05 -21.30
C GLU A 239 -12.76 16.57 -21.53
N PHE A 240 -13.75 17.30 -21.05
CA PHE A 240 -13.78 18.75 -21.14
C PHE A 240 -12.58 19.41 -20.44
N PHE A 241 -12.21 18.95 -19.24
CA PHE A 241 -11.02 19.45 -18.55
C PHE A 241 -9.73 19.01 -19.24
N SER A 242 -9.69 17.80 -19.80
CA SER A 242 -8.54 17.32 -20.59
C SER A 242 -8.28 18.21 -21.80
N LYS A 243 -9.35 18.58 -22.53
CA LYS A 243 -9.29 19.52 -23.66
C LYS A 243 -8.74 20.89 -23.23
N HIS A 244 -9.24 21.44 -22.11
CA HIS A 244 -8.72 22.70 -21.57
C HIS A 244 -7.22 22.62 -21.19
N CYS A 245 -6.78 21.51 -20.58
CA CYS A 245 -5.37 21.29 -20.26
C CYS A 245 -4.48 21.28 -21.52
N LYS A 246 -4.96 20.72 -22.64
CA LYS A 246 -4.25 20.73 -23.93
C LYS A 246 -4.23 22.10 -24.59
N ASP A 247 -5.39 22.74 -24.66
CA ASP A 247 -5.57 24.00 -25.39
C ASP A 247 -4.99 25.21 -24.65
N SER A 248 -4.92 25.15 -23.31
CA SER A 248 -4.46 26.25 -22.46
C SER A 248 -3.68 25.76 -21.23
N PRO A 249 -2.54 25.08 -21.42
CA PRO A 249 -1.78 24.46 -20.33
C PRO A 249 -1.29 25.48 -19.30
N ARG A 250 -0.98 26.71 -19.74
CA ARG A 250 -0.51 27.81 -18.88
C ARG A 250 -1.62 28.62 -18.20
N SER A 251 -2.87 28.15 -18.26
CA SER A 251 -3.98 28.79 -17.55
C SER A 251 -3.79 28.69 -16.04
N THR A 252 -4.08 29.78 -15.31
CA THR A 252 -4.01 29.79 -13.83
C THR A 252 -4.99 28.81 -13.20
N LEU A 253 -6.08 28.47 -13.91
CA LEU A 253 -7.10 27.53 -13.46
C LEU A 253 -6.54 26.11 -13.28
N VAL A 254 -5.53 25.73 -14.06
CA VAL A 254 -4.90 24.40 -13.96
C VAL A 254 -4.34 24.22 -12.55
N ILE A 255 -3.52 25.17 -12.07
CA ILE A 255 -2.89 25.06 -10.76
C ILE A 255 -3.90 25.29 -9.64
N GLU A 256 -4.76 26.30 -9.75
CA GLU A 256 -5.63 26.70 -8.63
C GLU A 256 -6.84 25.77 -8.44
N LEU A 257 -7.48 25.34 -9.54
CA LEU A 257 -8.77 24.65 -9.48
C LEU A 257 -8.68 23.15 -9.75
N PHE A 258 -7.77 22.70 -10.63
CA PHE A 258 -7.67 21.26 -10.93
C PHE A 258 -6.86 20.49 -9.89
N THR A 259 -5.90 21.13 -9.20
CA THR A 259 -5.07 20.46 -8.18
C THR A 259 -5.91 19.77 -7.09
N PRO A 260 -6.90 20.41 -6.44
CA PRO A 260 -7.75 19.73 -5.45
C PRO A 260 -8.56 18.56 -6.04
N VAL A 261 -9.02 18.69 -7.29
CA VAL A 261 -9.79 17.65 -8.00
C VAL A 261 -8.91 16.44 -8.28
N VAL A 262 -7.69 16.66 -8.80
CA VAL A 262 -6.71 15.60 -9.08
C VAL A 262 -6.25 14.92 -7.79
N HIS A 263 -6.00 15.69 -6.73
CA HIS A 263 -5.71 15.14 -5.40
C HIS A 263 -6.82 14.19 -4.95
N ARG A 264 -8.09 14.58 -5.14
CA ARG A 264 -9.24 13.75 -4.77
C ARG A 264 -9.30 12.48 -5.60
N ILE A 265 -9.13 12.57 -6.92
CA ILE A 265 -9.11 11.41 -7.82
C ILE A 265 -8.01 10.43 -7.38
N LEU A 266 -6.79 10.90 -7.17
CA LEU A 266 -5.67 10.04 -6.79
C LEU A 266 -5.83 9.43 -5.38
N LYS A 267 -6.46 10.12 -4.43
CA LYS A 267 -6.69 9.61 -3.06
C LYS A 267 -7.87 8.64 -2.95
N HIS A 268 -8.94 8.89 -3.67
CA HIS A 268 -10.23 8.22 -3.45
C HIS A 268 -10.69 7.33 -4.59
N ASN A 269 -10.22 7.53 -5.83
CA ASN A 269 -10.59 6.66 -6.94
C ASN A 269 -10.05 5.24 -6.70
N THR A 270 -10.90 4.25 -6.94
CA THR A 270 -10.61 2.84 -6.69
C THR A 270 -10.13 2.09 -7.91
N ASP A 271 -10.45 2.55 -9.13
CA ASP A 271 -10.18 1.76 -10.34
C ASP A 271 -10.22 2.62 -11.61
N PHE A 272 -9.05 2.93 -12.17
CA PHE A 272 -8.96 3.62 -13.47
C PHE A 272 -9.38 2.74 -14.65
N GLY A 273 -9.43 1.41 -14.52
CA GLY A 273 -9.92 0.52 -15.57
C GLY A 273 -11.40 0.74 -15.87
N LYS A 274 -12.20 1.10 -14.86
CA LYS A 274 -13.62 1.46 -15.03
C LYS A 274 -13.83 2.90 -15.51
N TYR A 275 -12.85 3.78 -15.29
CA TYR A 275 -12.98 5.21 -15.56
C TYR A 275 -11.75 5.74 -16.33
N PRO A 276 -11.57 5.33 -17.60
CA PRO A 276 -10.39 5.67 -18.39
C PRO A 276 -10.21 7.18 -18.60
N ARG A 277 -11.32 7.91 -18.83
CA ARG A 277 -11.31 9.38 -19.02
C ARG A 277 -10.80 10.15 -17.78
N MET A 278 -11.01 9.62 -16.57
CA MET A 278 -10.42 10.22 -15.37
C MET A 278 -8.90 10.08 -15.36
N ARG A 279 -8.37 8.94 -15.82
CA ARG A 279 -6.93 8.72 -15.94
C ARG A 279 -6.34 9.69 -16.97
N THR A 280 -6.97 9.81 -18.14
CA THR A 280 -6.57 10.75 -19.19
C THR A 280 -6.56 12.18 -18.66
N PHE A 281 -7.60 12.62 -17.95
CA PHE A 281 -7.60 13.94 -17.34
C PHE A 281 -6.41 14.18 -16.41
N VAL A 282 -6.06 13.21 -15.55
CA VAL A 282 -4.88 13.32 -14.68
C VAL A 282 -3.59 13.38 -15.51
N GLN A 283 -3.48 12.62 -16.61
CA GLN A 283 -2.33 12.66 -17.52
C GLN A 283 -2.17 14.06 -18.14
N GLU A 284 -3.24 14.60 -18.72
CA GLU A 284 -3.23 15.92 -19.37
C GLU A 284 -2.97 17.05 -18.37
N TYR A 285 -3.52 16.93 -17.15
CA TYR A 285 -3.21 17.86 -16.08
C TYR A 285 -1.71 17.85 -15.72
N ILE A 286 -1.10 16.67 -15.60
CA ILE A 286 0.34 16.54 -15.32
C ILE A 286 1.17 17.17 -16.45
N GLN A 287 0.77 16.98 -17.72
CA GLN A 287 1.46 17.63 -18.84
C GLN A 287 1.28 19.14 -18.83
N ALA A 288 0.08 19.63 -18.52
CA ALA A 288 -0.16 21.07 -18.37
C ALA A 288 0.69 21.68 -17.23
N LEU A 289 0.93 20.94 -16.14
CA LEU A 289 1.89 21.33 -15.11
C LEU A 289 3.34 21.31 -15.63
N ASN A 290 3.71 20.33 -16.45
CA ASN A 290 5.04 20.23 -17.04
C ASN A 290 5.34 21.38 -18.02
N CYS A 291 4.32 21.97 -18.64
CA CYS A 291 4.47 23.14 -19.52
C CYS A 291 4.65 24.49 -18.79
N GLN A 292 4.59 24.50 -17.44
CA GLN A 292 4.86 25.68 -16.63
C GLN A 292 6.36 26.00 -16.59
N ASN A 293 6.72 27.22 -16.16
CA ASN A 293 8.13 27.68 -16.17
C ASN A 293 9.08 26.77 -15.37
N ASP A 294 8.63 26.20 -14.25
CA ASP A 294 9.37 25.24 -13.41
C ASP A 294 8.92 23.78 -13.64
N GLY A 295 8.34 23.49 -14.81
CA GLY A 295 7.62 22.26 -15.20
C GLY A 295 7.86 21.02 -14.35
N LEU A 296 9.03 20.40 -14.52
CA LEU A 296 9.39 19.14 -13.83
C LEU A 296 9.36 19.29 -12.30
N LYS A 297 9.87 20.39 -11.76
CA LYS A 297 9.89 20.63 -10.30
C LYS A 297 8.48 20.78 -9.74
N VAL A 298 7.57 21.38 -10.50
CA VAL A 298 6.15 21.51 -10.10
C VAL A 298 5.50 20.12 -10.04
N VAL A 299 5.77 19.26 -11.02
CA VAL A 299 5.30 17.86 -11.02
C VAL A 299 5.89 17.06 -9.86
N GLN A 300 7.19 17.23 -9.56
CA GLN A 300 7.81 16.61 -8.39
C GLN A 300 7.19 17.10 -7.08
N ALA A 301 6.91 18.40 -6.95
CA ALA A 301 6.23 18.98 -5.80
C ALA A 301 4.81 18.43 -5.62
N LEU A 302 4.09 18.15 -6.72
CA LEU A 302 2.79 17.47 -6.68
C LEU A 302 2.92 16.07 -6.07
N VAL A 303 3.87 15.24 -6.53
CA VAL A 303 4.09 13.89 -5.97
C VAL A 303 4.41 13.96 -4.47
N LYS A 304 5.28 14.90 -4.07
CA LYS A 304 5.65 15.11 -2.66
C LYS A 304 4.46 15.57 -1.80
N SER A 305 3.63 16.47 -2.33
CA SER A 305 2.40 16.93 -1.68
C SER A 305 1.39 15.78 -1.49
N MET A 306 1.31 14.86 -2.44
CA MET A 306 0.42 13.71 -2.40
C MET A 306 0.86 12.64 -1.38
N HIS A 307 2.17 12.46 -1.19
CA HIS A 307 2.71 11.66 -0.10
C HIS A 307 2.41 12.31 1.27
N GLY A 308 2.65 13.62 1.38
CA GLY A 308 2.56 14.38 2.62
C GLY A 308 3.89 14.37 3.40
N PRO A 309 4.00 15.18 4.47
CA PRO A 309 5.25 15.37 5.22
C PRO A 309 5.55 14.25 6.23
N GLY A 310 4.63 13.30 6.41
CA GLY A 310 4.81 12.18 7.35
C GLY A 310 5.82 11.15 6.84
N SER A 311 6.29 10.29 7.74
CA SER A 311 7.17 9.16 7.37
C SER A 311 6.45 8.08 6.56
N ASN A 312 5.13 7.98 6.71
CA ASN A 312 4.28 7.08 5.96
C ASN A 312 3.20 7.88 5.25
N CYS A 313 2.88 7.50 4.02
CA CYS A 313 1.79 8.08 3.28
C CYS A 313 0.43 7.76 3.96
N PRO A 314 -0.41 8.78 4.25
CA PRO A 314 -1.72 8.58 4.88
C PRO A 314 -2.76 7.97 3.93
N HIS A 315 -2.45 7.86 2.64
CA HIS A 315 -3.38 7.44 1.59
C HIS A 315 -2.78 6.30 0.75
N PRO A 316 -3.05 5.03 1.08
CA PRO A 316 -2.40 3.88 0.44
C PRO A 316 -2.70 3.73 -1.06
N ARG A 317 -3.74 4.40 -1.57
CA ARG A 317 -4.13 4.36 -2.99
C ARG A 317 -3.38 5.33 -3.88
N VAL A 318 -2.72 6.33 -3.30
CA VAL A 318 -2.04 7.39 -4.06
C VAL A 318 -0.96 6.81 -4.95
N LEU A 319 -0.07 5.98 -4.40
CA LEU A 319 1.02 5.38 -5.15
C LEU A 319 0.52 4.47 -6.30
N PRO A 320 -0.36 3.48 -6.08
CA PRO A 320 -0.91 2.67 -7.18
C PRO A 320 -1.57 3.50 -8.28
N ASN A 321 -2.31 4.55 -7.91
CA ASN A 321 -2.98 5.42 -8.87
C ASN A 321 -1.99 6.27 -9.68
N LEU A 322 -0.96 6.82 -9.02
CA LEU A 322 0.12 7.55 -9.70
C LEU A 322 0.89 6.65 -10.66
N VAL A 323 1.27 5.43 -10.23
CA VAL A 323 1.95 4.45 -11.08
C VAL A 323 1.07 4.08 -12.28
N ALA A 324 -0.22 3.83 -12.09
CA ALA A 324 -1.15 3.52 -13.19
C ALA A 324 -1.26 4.67 -14.21
N VAL A 325 -1.22 5.92 -13.76
CA VAL A 325 -1.19 7.11 -14.63
C VAL A 325 0.11 7.17 -15.43
N CYS A 326 1.26 7.02 -14.77
CA CYS A 326 2.58 7.03 -15.42
C CYS A 326 2.73 5.90 -16.44
N LEU A 327 2.34 4.67 -16.09
CA LEU A 327 2.41 3.52 -16.98
C LEU A 327 1.59 3.76 -18.25
N ALA A 328 0.31 4.13 -18.09
CA ALA A 328 -0.55 4.39 -19.23
C ALA A 328 -0.02 5.55 -20.11
N ALA A 329 0.64 6.54 -19.51
CA ALA A 329 1.17 7.66 -20.28
C ALA A 329 2.43 7.28 -21.06
N ILE A 330 3.33 6.50 -20.45
CA ILE A 330 4.52 5.97 -21.13
C ILE A 330 4.10 5.06 -22.30
N TYR A 331 3.11 4.19 -22.12
CA TYR A 331 2.54 3.41 -23.23
C TYR A 331 2.04 4.32 -24.35
N ASN A 332 1.26 5.34 -24.04
CA ASN A 332 0.75 6.28 -25.04
C ASN A 332 1.89 7.00 -25.78
N CYS A 333 2.95 7.44 -25.09
CA CYS A 333 4.10 8.07 -25.74
C CYS A 333 4.75 7.16 -26.80
N TYR A 334 4.95 5.88 -26.51
CA TYR A 334 5.55 4.96 -27.48
C TYR A 334 4.59 4.57 -28.61
N GLU A 335 3.29 4.46 -28.33
CA GLU A 335 2.27 4.27 -29.38
C GLU A 335 2.18 5.49 -30.32
N GLU A 336 2.26 6.72 -29.79
CA GLU A 336 2.32 7.95 -30.60
C GLU A 336 3.52 7.95 -31.53
N ARG A 337 4.72 7.66 -31.02
CA ARG A 337 5.95 7.58 -31.82
C ARG A 337 5.84 6.54 -32.93
N LYS A 338 5.35 5.34 -32.60
CA LYS A 338 5.14 4.25 -33.57
C LYS A 338 4.15 4.61 -34.67
N ASN A 339 3.07 5.32 -34.32
CA ASN A 339 2.10 5.80 -35.31
C ASN A 339 2.71 6.84 -36.26
N HIS A 340 3.57 7.73 -35.77
CA HIS A 340 4.30 8.66 -36.63
C HIS A 340 5.30 7.96 -37.56
N ASP A 341 6.06 6.98 -37.05
CA ASP A 341 7.00 6.19 -37.83
C ASP A 341 6.30 5.42 -38.98
N ASN A 342 5.07 4.94 -38.75
CA ASN A 342 4.28 4.25 -39.78
C ASN A 342 3.75 5.18 -40.87
N VAL A 343 3.53 6.46 -40.56
CA VAL A 343 2.88 7.44 -41.47
C VAL A 343 3.92 8.27 -42.24
N ASN A 344 5.22 8.17 -41.94
CA ASN A 344 6.30 8.97 -42.55
C ASN A 344 6.01 10.48 -42.52
N SER A 345 5.41 10.99 -41.43
CA SER A 345 5.16 12.43 -41.31
C SER A 345 6.42 13.19 -40.90
N GLU A 346 6.81 14.23 -41.63
CA GLU A 346 7.99 15.07 -41.33
C GLU A 346 7.81 15.96 -40.07
N ASP A 347 6.63 15.96 -39.44
CA ASP A 347 6.24 16.85 -38.32
C ASP A 347 6.40 16.24 -36.91
N PHE A 348 7.17 15.17 -36.71
CA PHE A 348 7.36 14.60 -35.37
C PHE A 348 8.29 15.47 -34.49
N ASP A 349 7.72 16.13 -33.48
CA ASP A 349 8.51 16.89 -32.50
C ASP A 349 9.13 15.95 -31.44
N GLN A 350 10.36 15.50 -31.74
CA GLN A 350 11.16 14.67 -30.86
C GLN A 350 11.39 15.31 -29.48
N ILE A 351 11.56 16.64 -29.42
CA ILE A 351 11.86 17.34 -28.16
C ILE A 351 10.61 17.35 -27.27
N GLU A 352 9.45 17.61 -27.84
CA GLU A 352 8.18 17.55 -27.11
C GLU A 352 7.92 16.12 -26.58
N TRP A 353 8.17 15.10 -27.40
CA TRP A 353 8.03 13.70 -27.01
C TRP A 353 8.96 13.32 -25.86
N GLU A 354 10.25 13.68 -25.92
CA GLU A 354 11.23 13.41 -24.85
C GLU A 354 10.81 14.10 -23.55
N ASN A 355 10.35 15.35 -23.62
CA ASN A 355 9.88 16.09 -22.45
C ASN A 355 8.66 15.43 -21.79
N LYS A 356 7.71 14.90 -22.59
CA LYS A 356 6.56 14.14 -22.09
C LYS A 356 6.99 12.87 -21.39
N LEU A 357 7.88 12.09 -22.02
CA LEU A 357 8.41 10.84 -21.46
C LEU A 357 9.15 11.08 -20.14
N LEU A 358 10.09 12.04 -20.13
CA LEU A 358 10.91 12.36 -18.97
C LEU A 358 10.09 12.85 -17.78
N CYS A 359 8.97 13.54 -18.03
CA CYS A 359 8.04 13.96 -16.99
C CYS A 359 7.55 12.75 -16.17
N TYR A 360 7.00 11.73 -16.82
CA TYR A 360 6.43 10.57 -16.14
C TYR A 360 7.49 9.64 -15.55
N VAL A 361 8.66 9.51 -16.19
CA VAL A 361 9.77 8.73 -15.61
C VAL A 361 10.33 9.42 -14.36
N SER A 362 10.45 10.76 -14.36
CA SER A 362 10.89 11.50 -13.17
C SER A 362 9.86 11.47 -12.02
N MET A 363 8.57 11.32 -12.33
CA MET A 363 7.58 11.04 -11.30
C MET A 363 7.87 9.70 -10.60
N MET A 364 8.19 8.64 -11.34
CA MET A 364 8.55 7.35 -10.73
C MET A 364 9.83 7.44 -9.90
N GLU A 365 10.82 8.20 -10.36
CA GLU A 365 12.03 8.50 -9.60
C GLU A 365 11.67 9.19 -8.27
N THR A 366 10.82 10.21 -8.31
CA THR A 366 10.35 10.91 -7.10
C THR A 366 9.58 9.97 -6.16
N MET A 367 8.75 9.07 -6.70
CA MET A 367 8.04 8.07 -5.89
C MET A 367 9.01 7.12 -5.18
N SER A 368 10.15 6.81 -5.81
CA SER A 368 11.18 5.92 -5.23
C SER A 368 12.01 6.56 -4.12
N GLU A 369 11.93 7.88 -3.93
CA GLU A 369 12.59 8.58 -2.81
C GLU A 369 11.98 8.16 -1.46
N PHE A 370 10.70 7.78 -1.43
CA PHE A 370 9.96 7.45 -0.21
C PHE A 370 10.12 5.98 0.20
N ASP A 371 10.66 5.75 1.40
CA ASP A 371 10.95 4.41 1.93
C ASP A 371 9.71 3.50 1.99
N ASP A 372 8.56 4.02 2.44
CA ASP A 372 7.30 3.28 2.57
C ASP A 372 6.68 2.90 1.21
N TRP A 373 6.99 3.66 0.16
CA TRP A 373 6.51 3.41 -1.19
C TRP A 373 7.37 2.42 -1.97
N ARG A 374 8.68 2.31 -1.71
CA ARG A 374 9.60 1.48 -2.51
C ARG A 374 9.16 0.02 -2.68
N TYR A 375 8.66 -0.61 -1.62
CA TYR A 375 8.17 -2.00 -1.71
C TYR A 375 6.99 -2.14 -2.66
N VAL A 376 5.99 -1.27 -2.50
CA VAL A 376 4.76 -1.30 -3.31
C VAL A 376 5.08 -0.87 -4.74
N LEU A 377 5.92 0.15 -4.93
CA LEU A 377 6.40 0.61 -6.24
C LEU A 377 7.14 -0.52 -6.96
N GLY A 378 8.10 -1.16 -6.29
CA GLY A 378 8.81 -2.31 -6.82
C GLY A 378 7.87 -3.44 -7.22
N SER A 379 6.86 -3.73 -6.40
CA SER A 379 5.85 -4.76 -6.68
C SER A 379 4.96 -4.40 -7.89
N LEU A 380 4.58 -3.14 -8.05
CA LEU A 380 3.79 -2.65 -9.19
C LEU A 380 4.59 -2.63 -10.50
N LEU A 381 5.92 -2.54 -10.41
CA LEU A 381 6.84 -2.65 -11.54
C LEU A 381 7.24 -4.10 -11.85
N GLN A 382 6.42 -5.07 -11.41
CA GLN A 382 6.57 -6.50 -11.69
C GLN A 382 5.27 -7.14 -12.22
N PRO A 383 5.33 -7.91 -13.33
CA PRO A 383 6.47 -8.03 -14.26
C PRO A 383 6.79 -6.66 -14.87
N ILE A 384 7.94 -6.50 -15.54
CA ILE A 384 8.33 -5.23 -16.17
C ILE A 384 7.16 -4.74 -17.05
N PRO A 385 6.43 -3.67 -16.66
CA PRO A 385 5.13 -3.35 -17.25
C PRO A 385 5.25 -2.26 -18.32
N PHE A 386 6.28 -2.37 -19.16
CA PHE A 386 6.61 -1.38 -20.18
C PHE A 386 6.63 -2.03 -21.56
N PRO A 387 6.37 -1.28 -22.65
CA PRO A 387 6.46 -1.82 -24.01
C PRO A 387 7.92 -2.17 -24.34
N ASP A 388 8.12 -3.15 -25.21
CA ASP A 388 9.47 -3.60 -25.63
C ASP A 388 10.29 -2.44 -26.24
N ASP A 389 9.62 -1.53 -26.97
CA ASP A 389 10.23 -0.34 -27.54
C ASP A 389 10.79 0.61 -26.46
N ALA A 390 10.13 0.71 -25.29
CA ALA A 390 10.66 1.48 -24.16
C ALA A 390 11.88 0.80 -23.52
N ILE A 391 11.85 -0.53 -23.41
CA ILE A 391 12.96 -1.31 -22.86
C ILE A 391 14.19 -1.23 -23.77
N ALA A 392 13.99 -1.11 -25.09
CA ALA A 392 15.06 -0.92 -26.07
C ALA A 392 15.58 0.53 -26.14
N ASP A 393 14.89 1.49 -25.54
CA ASP A 393 15.25 2.91 -25.57
C ASP A 393 16.24 3.27 -24.45
N SER A 394 17.40 3.80 -24.84
CA SER A 394 18.46 4.20 -23.91
C SER A 394 18.06 5.37 -23.03
N LEU A 395 17.24 6.31 -23.52
CA LEU A 395 16.78 7.45 -22.73
C LEU A 395 15.90 6.98 -21.57
N PHE A 396 14.95 6.08 -21.86
CA PHE A 396 14.05 5.51 -20.87
C PHE A 396 14.81 4.67 -19.83
N THR A 397 15.63 3.73 -20.29
CA THR A 397 16.38 2.81 -19.41
C THR A 397 17.41 3.54 -18.55
N SER A 398 18.12 4.54 -19.10
CA SER A 398 19.07 5.34 -18.34
C SER A 398 18.37 6.13 -17.23
N ARG A 399 17.18 6.68 -17.50
CA ARG A 399 16.43 7.45 -16.50
C ARG A 399 15.75 6.56 -15.45
N MET A 400 15.20 5.41 -15.84
CA MET A 400 14.61 4.43 -14.92
C MET A 400 15.63 3.83 -13.95
N LYS A 401 16.92 3.86 -14.29
CA LYS A 401 18.02 3.38 -13.45
C LYS A 401 17.99 3.97 -12.04
N VAL A 402 17.63 5.25 -11.89
CA VAL A 402 17.58 5.90 -10.58
C VAL A 402 16.50 5.28 -9.69
N THR A 403 15.32 5.02 -10.24
CA THR A 403 14.23 4.31 -9.57
C THR A 403 14.68 2.92 -9.09
N ILE A 404 15.35 2.17 -9.96
CA ILE A 404 15.85 0.82 -9.63
C ILE A 404 17.00 0.87 -8.62
N HIS A 405 17.85 1.89 -8.69
CA HIS A 405 18.90 2.14 -7.70
C HIS A 405 18.31 2.35 -6.31
N ASN A 406 17.28 3.18 -6.19
CA ASN A 406 16.62 3.46 -4.91
C ASN A 406 15.92 2.21 -4.34
N VAL A 407 15.28 1.40 -5.18
CA VAL A 407 14.71 0.11 -4.79
C VAL A 407 15.80 -0.90 -4.37
N SER A 408 16.97 -0.88 -5.01
CA SER A 408 18.07 -1.82 -4.70
C SER A 408 18.95 -1.41 -3.53
N SER A 409 18.88 -0.15 -3.09
CA SER A 409 19.61 0.39 -1.95
C SER A 409 18.76 0.42 -0.67
N ASP A 410 17.56 -0.14 -0.71
CA ASP A 410 16.66 -0.15 0.45
C ASP A 410 17.23 -1.00 1.60
N GLN A 411 16.87 -0.67 2.84
CA GLN A 411 17.34 -1.43 4.00
C GLN A 411 16.49 -2.67 4.25
N THR A 412 15.28 -2.71 3.72
CA THR A 412 14.30 -3.75 4.01
C THR A 412 14.38 -4.90 3.01
N CYS A 413 14.46 -6.11 3.54
CA CYS A 413 14.68 -7.27 2.71
C CYS A 413 13.52 -7.66 1.78
N GLY A 414 12.29 -7.21 2.10
CA GLY A 414 11.13 -7.45 1.26
C GLY A 414 11.24 -6.78 -0.11
N VAL A 415 11.84 -5.57 -0.15
CA VAL A 415 11.96 -4.77 -1.36
C VAL A 415 12.87 -5.44 -2.39
N HIS A 416 13.98 -6.05 -1.97
CA HIS A 416 14.94 -6.63 -2.91
C HIS A 416 14.38 -7.78 -3.75
N GLN A 417 13.34 -8.48 -3.26
CA GLN A 417 12.67 -9.51 -4.06
C GLN A 417 12.01 -8.92 -5.31
N THR A 418 11.63 -7.63 -5.28
CA THR A 418 11.03 -6.93 -6.43
C THR A 418 12.05 -6.55 -7.52
N LEU A 419 13.31 -6.95 -7.38
CA LEU A 419 14.33 -6.83 -8.44
C LEU A 419 14.41 -8.09 -9.31
N LEU A 420 13.99 -9.24 -8.78
CA LEU A 420 14.06 -10.55 -9.42
C LEU A 420 12.77 -10.86 -10.19
N GLY A 421 12.82 -11.77 -11.16
CA GLY A 421 11.60 -12.18 -11.87
C GLY A 421 10.57 -12.86 -10.94
N ILE A 422 9.27 -12.63 -11.20
CA ILE A 422 8.16 -13.21 -10.41
C ILE A 422 8.13 -14.74 -10.47
N ARG A 423 8.58 -15.32 -11.60
CA ARG A 423 8.58 -16.77 -11.85
C ARG A 423 9.94 -17.19 -12.38
N GLU A 424 10.31 -18.44 -12.11
CA GLU A 424 11.52 -19.04 -12.70
C GLU A 424 11.47 -18.93 -14.23
N GLY A 425 12.53 -18.39 -14.81
CA GLY A 425 12.65 -18.18 -16.27
C GLY A 425 12.04 -16.88 -16.81
N LYS A 426 11.39 -16.05 -15.98
CA LYS A 426 11.02 -14.69 -16.39
C LYS A 426 12.10 -13.69 -15.96
N GLU A 427 12.50 -12.84 -16.89
CA GLU A 427 13.45 -11.77 -16.62
C GLU A 427 12.80 -10.67 -15.78
N GLY A 428 13.61 -10.07 -14.89
CA GLY A 428 13.23 -8.93 -14.06
C GLY A 428 14.27 -7.83 -14.21
N TRP A 429 14.16 -6.77 -13.41
CA TRP A 429 15.09 -5.63 -13.43
C TRP A 429 16.56 -6.05 -13.28
N PHE A 430 16.83 -7.08 -12.47
CA PHE A 430 18.17 -7.64 -12.32
C PHE A 430 18.74 -8.27 -13.60
N HIS A 431 17.89 -8.85 -14.46
CA HIS A 431 18.34 -9.42 -15.73
C HIS A 431 18.53 -8.32 -16.78
N LEU A 432 17.65 -7.33 -16.78
CA LEU A 432 17.66 -6.25 -17.75
C LEU A 432 18.91 -5.35 -17.66
N TYR A 433 19.34 -4.99 -16.44
CA TYR A 433 20.52 -4.17 -16.20
C TYR A 433 21.84 -4.95 -16.07
N CYS A 434 21.86 -6.25 -16.40
CA CYS A 434 23.09 -7.03 -16.31
C CYS A 434 24.17 -6.50 -17.27
N PRO A 435 25.48 -6.66 -16.96
CA PRO A 435 26.55 -6.32 -17.89
C PRO A 435 26.35 -6.97 -19.27
N GLY A 436 26.25 -6.14 -20.31
CA GLY A 436 25.94 -6.58 -21.68
C GLY A 436 24.44 -6.70 -22.00
N GLY A 437 23.56 -6.42 -21.04
CA GLY A 437 22.12 -6.30 -21.24
C GLY A 437 21.72 -4.97 -21.87
N ILE A 438 20.50 -4.92 -22.42
CA ILE A 438 19.99 -3.81 -23.23
C ILE A 438 19.94 -2.48 -22.45
N ALA A 439 19.64 -2.53 -21.15
CA ALA A 439 19.53 -1.35 -20.30
C ALA A 439 20.85 -0.96 -19.59
N CYS A 440 21.93 -1.73 -19.78
CA CYS A 440 23.19 -1.50 -19.08
C CYS A 440 24.07 -0.49 -19.83
N ASP A 441 23.99 0.78 -19.43
CA ASP A 441 24.76 1.92 -19.92
C ASP A 441 25.82 2.43 -18.93
N ASP A 442 25.97 1.80 -17.75
CA ASP A 442 26.83 2.24 -16.65
C ASP A 442 27.96 1.26 -16.31
N ASP A 443 28.36 0.44 -17.27
CA ASP A 443 29.35 -0.62 -17.05
C ASP A 443 29.00 -1.62 -15.93
N GLY A 444 27.71 -1.74 -15.58
CA GLY A 444 27.21 -2.70 -14.59
C GLY A 444 27.33 -2.20 -13.14
N GLN A 445 27.49 -0.90 -12.92
CA GLN A 445 27.58 -0.31 -11.58
C GLN A 445 26.30 -0.55 -10.77
N LEU A 446 25.13 -0.20 -11.32
CA LEU A 446 23.83 -0.50 -10.70
C LEU A 446 23.69 -2.00 -10.43
N TRP A 447 24.06 -2.83 -11.40
CA TRP A 447 23.95 -4.28 -11.26
C TRP A 447 24.81 -4.82 -10.11
N GLY A 448 26.01 -4.26 -9.92
CA GLY A 448 26.88 -4.57 -8.78
C GLY A 448 26.24 -4.19 -7.43
N VAL A 449 25.53 -3.06 -7.35
CA VAL A 449 24.75 -2.67 -6.16
C VAL A 449 23.65 -3.69 -5.88
N MET A 450 22.85 -4.02 -6.91
CA MET A 450 21.80 -5.03 -6.80
C MET A 450 22.37 -6.39 -6.33
N LEU A 451 23.49 -6.81 -6.91
CA LEU A 451 24.15 -8.07 -6.57
C LEU A 451 24.60 -8.11 -5.11
N ASN A 452 25.26 -7.05 -4.64
CA ASN A 452 25.68 -6.90 -3.25
C ASN A 452 24.49 -6.99 -2.29
N THR A 453 23.43 -6.25 -2.59
CA THR A 453 22.25 -6.20 -1.73
C THR A 453 21.50 -7.54 -1.69
N LEU A 454 21.28 -8.16 -2.85
CA LEU A 454 20.63 -9.47 -2.95
C LEU A 454 21.43 -10.56 -2.23
N MET A 455 22.76 -10.54 -2.35
CA MET A 455 23.64 -11.49 -1.65
C MET A 455 23.54 -11.39 -0.13
N LYS A 456 23.36 -10.19 0.41
CA LYS A 456 23.23 -9.94 1.86
C LYS A 456 21.83 -10.24 2.38
N CYS A 457 20.81 -10.10 1.53
CA CYS A 457 19.42 -10.09 1.95
C CYS A 457 18.69 -11.44 1.85
N CYS A 458 19.04 -12.32 0.90
CA CYS A 458 18.25 -13.52 0.65
C CYS A 458 18.49 -14.66 1.67
N CYS A 459 17.42 -15.23 2.22
CA CYS A 459 17.48 -16.45 3.01
C CYS A 459 17.75 -17.66 2.10
N LYS A 460 18.89 -18.32 2.29
CA LYS A 460 19.52 -19.38 1.46
C LYS A 460 20.37 -18.85 0.31
N ARG A 461 21.55 -18.30 0.64
CA ARG A 461 22.66 -17.94 -0.28
C ARG A 461 22.81 -18.93 -1.44
N LYS A 462 22.85 -20.24 -1.16
CA LYS A 462 22.96 -21.28 -2.21
C LYS A 462 21.80 -21.28 -3.21
N LYS A 463 20.55 -21.07 -2.76
CA LYS A 463 19.38 -21.03 -3.65
C LYS A 463 19.44 -19.83 -4.62
N PHE A 464 19.80 -18.66 -4.09
CA PHE A 464 20.00 -17.47 -4.92
C PHE A 464 21.13 -17.69 -5.93
N LEU A 465 22.30 -18.18 -5.49
CA LEU A 465 23.42 -18.45 -6.40
C LEU A 465 23.08 -19.47 -7.48
N MET A 466 22.32 -20.52 -7.15
CA MET A 466 21.81 -21.47 -8.14
C MET A 466 20.89 -20.78 -9.17
N SER A 467 20.05 -19.82 -8.75
CA SER A 467 19.16 -19.10 -9.67
C SER A 467 19.91 -18.22 -10.68
N ILE A 468 21.05 -17.63 -10.28
CA ILE A 468 21.87 -16.77 -11.15
C ILE A 468 23.04 -17.52 -11.81
N SER A 469 23.10 -18.85 -11.69
CA SER A 469 24.17 -19.69 -12.26
C SER A 469 24.29 -19.58 -13.78
N LYS A 470 23.21 -19.20 -14.49
CA LYS A 470 23.23 -18.95 -15.93
C LYS A 470 23.86 -17.59 -16.31
N MET A 471 24.07 -16.70 -15.34
CA MET A 471 24.58 -15.35 -15.54
C MET A 471 26.07 -15.21 -15.17
N ILE A 472 26.85 -16.29 -15.22
CA ILE A 472 28.27 -16.27 -14.86
C ILE A 472 29.09 -15.32 -15.76
N GLY A 473 28.79 -15.25 -17.06
CA GLY A 473 29.47 -14.33 -17.98
C GLY A 473 29.42 -12.87 -17.52
N PRO A 474 28.23 -12.29 -17.31
CA PRO A 474 28.09 -10.95 -16.73
C PRO A 474 28.77 -10.78 -15.36
N ILE A 475 28.71 -11.78 -14.48
CA ILE A 475 29.42 -11.74 -13.18
C ILE A 475 30.93 -11.64 -13.39
N MET A 476 31.50 -12.44 -14.28
CA MET A 476 32.93 -12.42 -14.59
C MET A 476 33.36 -11.10 -15.20
N LEU A 477 32.57 -10.53 -16.12
CA LEU A 477 32.84 -9.21 -16.70
C LEU A 477 32.91 -8.12 -15.62
N LEU A 478 31.99 -8.14 -14.67
CA LEU A 478 31.98 -7.17 -13.57
C LEU A 478 33.12 -7.42 -12.56
N ALA A 479 33.48 -8.68 -12.32
CA ALA A 479 34.61 -9.04 -11.47
C ALA A 479 35.96 -8.61 -12.07
N LEU A 480 36.12 -8.67 -13.40
CA LEU A 480 37.31 -8.13 -14.10
C LEU A 480 37.45 -6.61 -13.96
N ARG A 481 36.35 -5.91 -13.63
CA ARG A 481 36.32 -4.47 -13.33
C ARG A 481 36.51 -4.17 -11.85
N ASP A 482 37.09 -5.11 -11.08
CA ASP A 482 37.35 -5.00 -9.64
C ASP A 482 36.10 -4.77 -8.77
N ASN A 483 34.92 -5.19 -9.24
CA ASN A 483 33.72 -5.11 -8.41
C ASN A 483 33.72 -6.18 -7.31
N PHE A 484 33.74 -5.72 -6.06
CA PHE A 484 33.80 -6.58 -4.87
C PHE A 484 32.66 -7.60 -4.80
N ALA A 485 31.42 -7.19 -5.11
CA ALA A 485 30.26 -8.07 -4.99
C ALA A 485 30.31 -9.21 -6.00
N ALA A 486 30.75 -8.93 -7.23
CA ALA A 486 30.93 -9.95 -8.26
C ALA A 486 32.05 -10.94 -7.88
N ILE A 487 33.17 -10.45 -7.36
CA ILE A 487 34.27 -11.28 -6.85
C ILE A 487 33.78 -12.18 -5.69
N GLU A 488 33.02 -11.63 -4.74
CA GLU A 488 32.44 -12.37 -3.63
C GLU A 488 31.50 -13.48 -4.13
N VAL A 489 30.67 -13.18 -5.13
CA VAL A 489 29.74 -14.14 -5.75
C VAL A 489 30.49 -15.29 -6.42
N LEU A 490 31.53 -15.00 -7.22
CA LEU A 490 32.36 -16.04 -7.85
C LEU A 490 33.00 -16.95 -6.80
N CYS A 491 33.60 -16.37 -5.75
CA CYS A 491 34.15 -17.12 -4.63
C CYS A 491 33.08 -18.00 -3.95
N ALA A 492 31.88 -17.46 -3.72
CA ALA A 492 30.78 -18.20 -3.10
C ALA A 492 30.26 -19.34 -3.99
N MET A 493 30.20 -19.14 -5.31
CA MET A 493 29.82 -20.18 -6.28
C MET A 493 30.83 -21.32 -6.32
N LEU A 494 32.13 -21.02 -6.24
CA LEU A 494 33.19 -22.02 -6.11
C LEU A 494 33.13 -22.75 -4.76
N GLU A 495 32.91 -22.02 -3.66
CA GLU A 495 32.82 -22.58 -2.30
C GLU A 495 31.63 -23.54 -2.13
N LEU A 496 30.48 -23.22 -2.74
CA LEU A 496 29.25 -23.97 -2.59
C LEU A 496 28.99 -25.00 -3.71
N GLU A 497 29.97 -25.15 -4.62
CA GLU A 497 29.93 -26.00 -5.80
C GLU A 497 28.64 -25.79 -6.62
N VAL A 498 28.29 -24.52 -6.88
CA VAL A 498 27.07 -24.15 -7.62
C VAL A 498 27.21 -24.52 -9.11
N VAL A 499 28.44 -24.51 -9.62
CA VAL A 499 28.78 -24.82 -11.01
C VAL A 499 29.50 -26.16 -11.04
N GLU A 500 29.08 -27.09 -11.91
CA GLU A 500 29.69 -28.43 -12.00
C GLU A 500 30.80 -28.51 -13.07
N GLY A 501 30.68 -27.73 -14.15
CA GLY A 501 31.60 -27.77 -15.28
C GLY A 501 33.03 -27.32 -14.93
N HIS A 502 34.01 -28.19 -15.17
CA HIS A 502 35.43 -27.94 -14.89
C HIS A 502 35.96 -26.70 -15.62
N ASP A 503 35.64 -26.55 -16.90
CA ASP A 503 36.11 -25.43 -17.72
C ASP A 503 35.58 -24.08 -17.21
N MET A 504 34.30 -24.03 -16.82
CA MET A 504 33.69 -22.83 -16.25
C MET A 504 34.34 -22.46 -14.90
N LYS A 505 34.62 -23.45 -14.04
CA LYS A 505 35.37 -23.22 -12.79
C LYS A 505 36.75 -22.63 -13.07
N MET A 506 37.47 -23.17 -14.06
CA MET A 506 38.79 -22.65 -14.44
C MET A 506 38.71 -21.22 -14.97
N GLN A 507 37.69 -20.89 -15.76
CA GLN A 507 37.44 -19.53 -16.23
C GLN A 507 37.18 -18.58 -15.06
N MET A 508 36.31 -18.96 -14.10
CA MET A 508 36.05 -18.17 -12.91
C MET A 508 37.32 -17.93 -12.08
N ILE A 509 38.13 -18.96 -11.87
CA ILE A 509 39.41 -18.87 -11.15
C ILE A 509 40.37 -17.93 -11.89
N THR A 510 40.49 -18.05 -13.21
CA THR A 510 41.34 -17.18 -14.04
C THR A 510 40.89 -15.72 -13.93
N THR A 511 39.58 -15.46 -13.93
CA THR A 511 39.00 -14.13 -13.70
C THR A 511 39.37 -13.59 -12.33
N LEU A 512 39.19 -14.37 -11.26
CA LEU A 512 39.58 -13.97 -9.90
C LEU A 512 41.08 -13.69 -9.80
N GLN A 513 41.91 -14.47 -10.49
CA GLN A 513 43.36 -14.27 -10.52
C GLN A 513 43.80 -13.09 -11.39
N SER A 514 42.91 -12.49 -12.18
CA SER A 514 43.25 -11.33 -13.01
C SER A 514 43.22 -10.02 -12.22
N THR A 515 42.56 -10.00 -11.05
CA THR A 515 42.42 -8.81 -10.20
C THR A 515 43.16 -8.95 -8.87
N CYS A 516 43.60 -7.83 -8.29
CA CYS A 516 44.28 -7.83 -6.99
C CYS A 516 43.37 -8.35 -5.87
N GLU A 517 42.14 -7.85 -5.83
CA GLU A 517 41.18 -8.23 -4.80
C GLU A 517 40.65 -9.66 -5.00
N GLY A 518 40.46 -10.08 -6.25
CA GLY A 518 40.10 -11.46 -6.59
C GLY A 518 41.16 -12.47 -6.16
N LYS A 519 42.46 -12.18 -6.38
CA LYS A 519 43.57 -13.02 -5.88
C LYS A 519 43.50 -13.18 -4.36
N ARG A 520 43.30 -12.06 -3.63
CA ARG A 520 43.23 -12.05 -2.17
C ARG A 520 42.07 -12.90 -1.66
N MET A 521 40.86 -12.70 -2.19
CA MET A 521 39.67 -13.45 -1.77
C MET A 521 39.75 -14.92 -2.16
N TYR A 522 40.29 -15.24 -3.34
CA TYR A 522 40.49 -16.61 -3.78
C TYR A 522 41.53 -17.35 -2.93
N ALA A 523 42.63 -16.70 -2.55
CA ALA A 523 43.62 -17.27 -1.63
C ALA A 523 42.97 -17.61 -0.28
N GLN A 524 42.16 -16.70 0.28
CA GLN A 524 41.40 -16.95 1.50
C GLN A 524 40.39 -18.11 1.36
N LEU A 525 39.77 -18.28 0.18
CA LEU A 525 38.93 -19.43 -0.10
C LEU A 525 39.74 -20.74 -0.10
N CYS A 526 40.89 -20.77 -0.77
CA CYS A 526 41.79 -21.92 -0.80
C CYS A 526 42.28 -22.29 0.60
N GLU A 527 42.72 -21.32 1.40
CA GLU A 527 43.15 -21.53 2.79
C GLU A 527 42.02 -22.14 3.64
N ARG A 528 40.79 -21.62 3.52
CA ARG A 528 39.63 -22.19 4.20
C ARG A 528 39.34 -23.62 3.76
N GLN A 529 39.42 -23.91 2.46
CA GLN A 529 39.23 -25.27 1.93
C GLN A 529 40.31 -26.24 2.41
N ILE A 530 41.58 -25.80 2.48
CA ILE A 530 42.69 -26.59 3.04
C ILE A 530 42.43 -26.84 4.53
N ALA A 531 42.09 -25.81 5.31
CA ALA A 531 41.81 -25.96 6.73
C ALA A 531 40.64 -26.92 7.00
N ILE A 532 39.58 -26.88 6.17
CA ILE A 532 38.47 -27.84 6.24
C ILE A 532 38.95 -29.26 5.92
N LYS A 533 39.74 -29.45 4.85
CA LYS A 533 40.28 -30.77 4.47
C LYS A 533 41.20 -31.32 5.56
N GLU A 534 42.09 -30.51 6.12
CA GLU A 534 42.93 -30.89 7.25
C GLU A 534 42.12 -31.24 8.49
N MET A 535 41.08 -30.47 8.80
CA MET A 535 40.17 -30.77 9.90
C MET A 535 39.46 -32.11 9.67
N GLN A 536 38.97 -32.37 8.47
CA GLN A 536 38.31 -33.62 8.09
C GLN A 536 39.29 -34.81 8.16
N GLN A 537 40.52 -34.66 7.65
CA GLN A 537 41.60 -35.66 7.76
C GLN A 537 41.96 -35.95 9.22
N LYS A 538 41.98 -34.92 10.06
CA LYS A 538 42.26 -35.08 11.50
C LYS A 538 41.13 -35.79 12.24
N GLY A 539 39.93 -35.94 11.66
CA GLY A 539 38.79 -36.62 12.28
C GLY A 539 37.57 -35.73 12.56
N GLY A 540 37.58 -34.46 12.12
CA GLY A 540 36.47 -33.53 12.25
C GLY A 540 36.53 -32.57 13.44
N PRO A 541 35.45 -31.79 13.66
CA PRO A 541 35.36 -30.86 14.77
C PRO A 541 35.28 -31.60 16.11
N LYS A 542 35.87 -31.02 17.15
CA LYS A 542 35.76 -31.54 18.53
C LYS A 542 34.48 -31.12 19.24
N LYS A 543 33.90 -29.99 18.85
CA LYS A 543 32.69 -29.42 19.45
C LYS A 543 31.72 -29.04 18.35
N LEU A 544 30.43 -29.32 18.55
CA LEU A 544 29.38 -29.04 17.59
C LEU A 544 28.06 -28.74 18.29
N THR A 545 27.35 -27.73 17.80
CA THR A 545 26.03 -27.32 18.29
C THR A 545 25.08 -27.16 17.12
N LEU A 546 23.89 -27.75 17.21
CA LEU A 546 22.87 -27.63 16.17
C LEU A 546 21.87 -26.49 16.47
N PRO A 547 21.33 -25.80 15.44
CA PRO A 547 20.27 -24.81 15.61
C PRO A 547 18.98 -25.40 16.21
N SER A 548 18.22 -24.62 16.99
CA SER A 548 16.99 -25.07 17.69
C SER A 548 15.87 -25.63 16.80
N LYS A 549 15.90 -25.37 15.49
CA LYS A 549 14.92 -25.94 14.53
C LYS A 549 15.36 -27.28 13.94
N SER A 550 16.55 -27.77 14.29
CA SER A 550 17.09 -29.01 13.73
C SER A 550 16.28 -30.23 14.15
N THR A 551 16.11 -31.15 13.22
CA THR A 551 15.40 -32.43 13.37
C THR A 551 16.37 -33.62 13.32
N ASP A 552 15.89 -34.83 13.61
CA ASP A 552 16.68 -36.06 13.45
C ASP A 552 17.28 -36.16 12.03
N LEU A 553 16.49 -35.83 11.00
CA LEU A 553 16.93 -35.88 9.61
C LEU A 553 18.09 -34.90 9.32
N ASP A 554 18.08 -33.73 9.95
CA ASP A 554 19.18 -32.76 9.79
C ASP A 554 20.46 -33.29 10.44
N LEU A 555 20.35 -33.93 11.60
CA LEU A 555 21.48 -34.60 12.25
C LEU A 555 22.02 -35.75 11.38
N THR A 556 21.15 -36.62 10.87
CA THR A 556 21.55 -37.74 10.01
C THR A 556 22.28 -37.26 8.76
N ARG A 557 21.74 -36.25 8.06
CA ARG A 557 22.38 -35.68 6.86
C ARG A 557 23.75 -35.10 7.18
N MET A 558 23.84 -34.35 8.26
CA MET A 558 25.09 -33.73 8.68
C MET A 558 26.14 -34.80 8.98
N LEU A 559 25.83 -35.79 9.84
CA LEU A 559 26.78 -36.83 10.23
C LEU A 559 27.17 -37.76 9.08
N SER A 560 26.29 -37.96 8.10
CA SER A 560 26.58 -38.75 6.90
C SER A 560 27.52 -38.04 5.92
N SER A 561 27.65 -36.73 6.01
CA SER A 561 28.38 -35.90 5.04
C SER A 561 29.85 -35.61 5.40
N GLY A 562 30.33 -36.07 6.56
CA GLY A 562 31.65 -35.66 7.04
C GLY A 562 32.32 -36.63 8.01
N SER A 563 33.59 -36.35 8.31
CA SER A 563 34.37 -37.03 9.34
C SER A 563 34.06 -36.40 10.70
N PHE A 564 33.42 -37.14 11.61
CA PHE A 564 33.09 -36.68 12.98
C PHE A 564 33.69 -37.59 14.07
N GLY A 565 34.73 -38.37 13.71
CA GLY A 565 35.39 -39.30 14.62
C GLY A 565 36.01 -38.64 15.86
N ASN A 566 36.34 -37.35 15.80
CA ASN A 566 36.89 -36.56 16.90
C ASN A 566 35.85 -35.79 17.72
N LEU A 567 34.56 -35.91 17.41
CA LEU A 567 33.55 -35.12 18.07
C LEU A 567 33.45 -35.53 19.54
N GLU A 568 33.93 -34.66 20.43
CA GLU A 568 33.95 -34.87 21.88
C GLU A 568 32.74 -34.23 22.57
N CYS A 569 32.19 -33.15 21.99
CA CYS A 569 31.10 -32.38 22.56
C CYS A 569 30.02 -32.10 21.50
N LEU A 570 28.81 -32.59 21.75
CA LEU A 570 27.64 -32.34 20.91
C LEU A 570 26.53 -31.71 21.74
N SER A 571 26.03 -30.57 21.28
CA SER A 571 24.86 -29.91 21.86
C SER A 571 23.70 -29.91 20.88
N LEU A 572 22.62 -30.56 21.28
CA LEU A 572 21.32 -30.62 20.62
C LEU A 572 20.24 -29.91 21.46
N ALA A 573 20.63 -29.05 22.40
CA ALA A 573 19.71 -28.34 23.26
C ALA A 573 18.70 -27.50 22.45
N PHE A 574 17.44 -27.51 22.89
CA PHE A 574 16.31 -26.81 22.26
C PHE A 574 16.06 -27.20 20.81
N THR A 575 16.57 -28.35 20.34
CA THR A 575 16.29 -28.88 19.00
C THR A 575 15.01 -29.72 18.99
N GLN A 576 14.52 -30.07 17.79
CA GLN A 576 13.35 -30.92 17.58
C GLN A 576 13.75 -32.40 17.37
N VAL A 577 14.91 -32.81 17.86
CA VAL A 577 15.36 -34.21 17.76
C VAL A 577 14.57 -35.11 18.70
N THR A 578 14.39 -36.37 18.29
CA THR A 578 13.67 -37.41 19.03
C THR A 578 14.61 -38.55 19.41
N SER A 579 14.10 -39.62 20.03
CA SER A 579 14.89 -40.82 20.28
C SER A 579 15.46 -41.47 19.02
N ALA A 580 14.94 -41.17 17.82
CA ALA A 580 15.44 -41.71 16.56
C ALA A 580 16.90 -41.31 16.28
N CYS A 581 17.33 -40.10 16.70
CA CYS A 581 18.71 -39.65 16.53
C CYS A 581 19.74 -40.52 17.27
N ALA A 582 19.33 -41.35 18.25
CA ALA A 582 20.25 -42.22 18.99
C ALA A 582 21.08 -43.13 18.07
N HIS A 583 20.49 -43.63 16.97
CA HIS A 583 21.20 -44.44 15.98
C HIS A 583 22.32 -43.70 15.25
N ASP A 584 22.23 -42.37 15.16
CA ASP A 584 23.30 -41.54 14.62
C ASP A 584 24.30 -41.12 15.69
N LEU A 585 23.84 -40.87 16.93
CA LEU A 585 24.71 -40.53 18.05
C LEU A 585 25.71 -41.64 18.39
N ILE A 586 25.32 -42.91 18.30
CA ILE A 586 26.21 -44.05 18.57
C ILE A 586 27.36 -44.18 17.56
N LYS A 587 27.29 -43.47 16.42
CA LYS A 587 28.36 -43.42 15.42
C LYS A 587 29.49 -42.46 15.80
N LEU A 588 29.42 -41.81 16.97
CA LEU A 588 30.39 -40.82 17.44
C LEU A 588 31.32 -41.43 18.52
N PRO A 589 32.44 -42.09 18.13
CA PRO A 589 33.24 -42.93 19.04
C PRO A 589 34.05 -42.16 20.09
N SER A 590 34.12 -40.84 19.98
CA SER A 590 34.87 -39.94 20.86
C SER A 590 33.98 -39.07 21.75
N LEU A 591 32.65 -39.25 21.70
CA LEU A 591 31.72 -38.37 22.39
C LEU A 591 31.86 -38.48 23.91
N ARG A 592 32.07 -37.34 24.58
CA ARG A 592 32.24 -37.19 26.03
C ARG A 592 31.18 -36.30 26.65
N TYR A 593 30.65 -35.35 25.89
CA TYR A 593 29.62 -34.42 26.32
C TYR A 593 28.46 -34.48 25.33
N LEU A 594 27.26 -34.76 25.85
CA LEU A 594 26.02 -34.75 25.09
C LEU A 594 24.98 -33.91 25.83
N ASN A 595 24.48 -32.87 25.17
CA ASN A 595 23.44 -32.00 25.71
C ASN A 595 22.16 -32.15 24.89
N LEU A 596 21.10 -32.65 25.54
CA LEU A 596 19.78 -32.92 24.98
C LEU A 596 18.70 -32.08 25.69
N TRP A 597 19.08 -30.99 26.36
CA TRP A 597 18.13 -30.14 27.10
C TRP A 597 16.95 -29.69 26.22
N SER A 598 15.73 -29.90 26.71
CA SER A 598 14.49 -29.45 26.08
C SER A 598 14.35 -30.00 24.65
N THR A 599 14.49 -31.32 24.54
CA THR A 599 14.31 -32.10 23.30
C THR A 599 13.25 -33.18 23.52
N GLN A 600 12.81 -33.84 22.44
CA GLN A 600 11.86 -34.96 22.50
C GLN A 600 12.57 -36.32 22.67
N PHE A 601 13.76 -36.31 23.27
CA PHE A 601 14.57 -37.51 23.50
C PHE A 601 14.03 -38.30 24.70
N GLY A 602 13.81 -39.60 24.55
CA GLY A 602 13.12 -40.43 25.53
C GLY A 602 13.81 -41.76 25.83
N ASP A 603 13.12 -42.63 26.57
CA ASP A 603 13.70 -43.86 27.15
C ASP A 603 14.35 -44.79 26.12
N GLN A 604 13.74 -44.96 24.94
CA GLN A 604 14.27 -45.82 23.89
C GLN A 604 15.62 -45.32 23.37
N GLY A 605 15.74 -44.00 23.17
CA GLY A 605 17.01 -43.39 22.75
C GLY A 605 18.07 -43.51 23.85
N LEU A 606 17.65 -43.34 25.10
CA LEU A 606 18.51 -43.43 26.28
C LEU A 606 19.11 -44.83 26.47
N GLN A 607 18.29 -45.87 26.25
CA GLN A 607 18.76 -47.26 26.25
C GLN A 607 19.86 -47.46 25.20
N ILE A 608 19.62 -47.06 23.95
CA ILE A 608 20.58 -47.23 22.84
C ILE A 608 21.91 -46.53 23.15
N ILE A 609 21.88 -45.27 23.61
CA ILE A 609 23.13 -44.56 23.91
C ILE A 609 23.85 -45.16 25.12
N SER A 610 23.14 -45.72 26.10
CA SER A 610 23.75 -46.37 27.28
C SER A 610 24.53 -47.63 26.91
N GLU A 611 24.04 -48.38 25.92
CA GLU A 611 24.64 -49.62 25.43
C GLU A 611 25.90 -49.38 24.59
N HIS A 612 26.10 -48.18 24.03
CA HIS A 612 27.17 -47.93 23.05
C HIS A 612 28.12 -46.78 23.41
N LEU A 613 27.66 -45.73 24.10
CA LEU A 613 28.46 -44.53 24.39
C LEU A 613 29.17 -44.59 25.75
N HIS A 614 29.94 -45.64 25.98
CA HIS A 614 30.60 -45.89 27.28
C HIS A 614 31.65 -44.84 27.70
N LYS A 615 32.09 -43.98 26.78
CA LYS A 615 33.04 -42.88 27.06
C LYS A 615 32.36 -41.57 27.49
N LEU A 616 31.03 -41.51 27.46
CA LEU A 616 30.29 -40.31 27.80
C LEU A 616 30.52 -39.94 29.28
N GLN A 617 30.85 -38.69 29.53
CA GLN A 617 31.18 -38.16 30.86
C GLN A 617 30.15 -37.14 31.34
N VAL A 618 29.53 -36.40 30.41
CA VAL A 618 28.52 -35.40 30.72
C VAL A 618 27.30 -35.66 29.85
N LEU A 619 26.16 -35.84 30.51
CA LEU A 619 24.88 -36.01 29.86
C LEU A 619 23.87 -35.03 30.47
N ASN A 620 23.29 -34.18 29.64
CA ASN A 620 22.23 -33.27 30.05
C ASN A 620 20.91 -33.70 29.41
N LEU A 621 19.95 -34.12 30.24
CA LEU A 621 18.60 -34.57 29.90
C LEU A 621 17.54 -33.64 30.51
N CYS A 622 17.92 -32.42 30.91
CA CYS A 622 17.00 -31.45 31.49
C CYS A 622 15.77 -31.26 30.58
N GLU A 623 14.57 -31.24 31.15
CA GLU A 623 13.30 -31.08 30.42
C GLU A 623 13.14 -32.06 29.24
N THR A 624 13.51 -33.33 29.42
CA THR A 624 13.24 -34.39 28.45
C THR A 624 12.20 -35.37 28.98
N PRO A 625 11.41 -36.04 28.12
CA PRO A 625 10.37 -36.99 28.54
C PRO A 625 10.90 -38.33 29.07
N VAL A 626 12.18 -38.43 29.46
CA VAL A 626 12.76 -39.64 30.04
C VAL A 626 12.11 -39.99 31.38
N THR A 627 11.95 -41.28 31.64
CA THR A 627 11.35 -41.84 32.86
C THR A 627 12.33 -42.76 33.55
N ASP A 628 11.95 -43.23 34.74
CA ASP A 628 12.65 -44.29 35.48
C ASP A 628 13.09 -45.47 34.60
N LYS A 629 12.25 -45.88 33.62
CA LYS A 629 12.57 -47.00 32.73
C LYS A 629 13.85 -46.75 31.93
N GLY A 630 13.96 -45.60 31.27
CA GLY A 630 15.17 -45.24 30.52
C GLY A 630 16.34 -44.91 31.44
N LEU A 631 16.06 -44.22 32.54
CA LEU A 631 17.10 -43.79 33.48
C LEU A 631 17.83 -44.97 34.12
N THR A 632 17.15 -46.07 34.44
CA THR A 632 17.81 -47.28 34.96
C THR A 632 18.87 -47.86 34.02
N CYS A 633 18.75 -47.65 32.70
CA CYS A 633 19.74 -48.08 31.72
C CYS A 633 21.08 -47.35 31.87
N LEU A 634 21.08 -46.12 32.40
CA LEU A 634 22.30 -45.34 32.64
C LEU A 634 23.26 -46.01 33.62
N ALA A 635 22.80 -46.96 34.43
CA ALA A 635 23.63 -47.72 35.37
C ALA A 635 24.82 -48.45 34.71
N SER A 636 24.76 -48.71 33.40
CA SER A 636 25.86 -49.31 32.62
C SER A 636 26.96 -48.30 32.25
N MET A 637 26.68 -46.99 32.28
CA MET A 637 27.57 -45.92 31.83
C MET A 637 28.57 -45.48 32.92
N LYS A 638 29.51 -46.37 33.26
CA LYS A 638 30.47 -46.15 34.38
C LYS A 638 31.41 -44.94 34.24
N SER A 639 31.52 -44.36 33.06
CA SER A 639 32.35 -43.17 32.81
C SER A 639 31.64 -41.84 33.10
N LEU A 640 30.34 -41.88 33.41
CA LEU A 640 29.53 -40.70 33.61
C LEU A 640 29.94 -39.96 34.89
N ARG A 641 30.22 -38.67 34.78
CA ARG A 641 30.68 -37.79 35.87
C ARG A 641 29.67 -36.71 36.21
N LYS A 642 28.95 -36.19 35.21
CA LYS A 642 27.93 -35.17 35.39
C LYS A 642 26.65 -35.57 34.69
N LEU A 643 25.55 -35.57 35.42
CA LEU A 643 24.24 -35.91 34.91
C LEU A 643 23.24 -34.83 35.33
N ASN A 644 22.53 -34.26 34.37
CA ASN A 644 21.45 -33.32 34.65
C ASN A 644 20.11 -33.95 34.25
N LEU A 645 19.27 -34.18 35.26
CA LEU A 645 17.93 -34.79 35.17
C LEU A 645 16.85 -33.80 35.62
N ASN A 646 17.17 -32.51 35.70
CA ASN A 646 16.24 -31.49 36.14
C ASN A 646 14.96 -31.50 35.28
N SER A 647 13.79 -31.43 35.93
CA SER A 647 12.49 -31.45 35.25
C SER A 647 12.27 -32.70 34.37
N THR A 648 12.68 -33.88 34.85
CA THR A 648 12.39 -35.20 34.25
C THR A 648 11.47 -36.03 35.14
N ASN A 649 10.95 -37.16 34.64
CA ASN A 649 10.08 -38.06 35.42
C ASN A 649 10.90 -39.09 36.21
N LEU A 650 11.81 -38.62 37.06
CA LEU A 650 12.68 -39.42 37.93
C LEU A 650 12.05 -39.60 39.32
N SER A 651 11.94 -40.85 39.78
CA SER A 651 11.55 -41.16 41.16
C SER A 651 12.76 -41.30 42.11
N ALA A 652 12.50 -41.10 43.41
CA ALA A 652 13.51 -41.27 44.46
C ALA A 652 14.15 -42.67 44.48
N LEU A 653 13.37 -43.73 44.21
CA LEU A 653 13.88 -45.11 44.18
C LEU A 653 14.91 -45.31 43.06
N THR A 654 14.61 -44.81 41.85
CA THR A 654 15.54 -44.91 40.72
C THR A 654 16.78 -44.07 40.96
N PHE A 655 16.64 -42.90 41.57
CA PHE A 655 17.77 -42.03 41.88
C PHE A 655 18.77 -42.69 42.82
N GLU A 656 18.32 -43.29 43.92
CA GLU A 656 19.19 -44.04 44.83
C GLU A 656 19.89 -45.20 44.12
N GLY A 657 19.16 -45.95 43.29
CA GLY A 657 19.73 -47.02 42.47
C GLY A 657 20.80 -46.53 41.47
N LEU A 658 20.65 -45.34 40.91
CA LEU A 658 21.64 -44.72 40.04
C LEU A 658 22.89 -44.28 40.81
N LYS A 659 22.71 -43.68 41.98
CA LYS A 659 23.80 -43.24 42.86
C LYS A 659 24.68 -44.40 43.31
N GLU A 660 24.08 -45.53 43.67
CA GLU A 660 24.83 -46.76 44.01
C GLU A 660 25.58 -47.33 42.80
N LYS A 661 24.95 -47.35 41.62
CA LYS A 661 25.51 -48.01 40.43
C LYS A 661 26.49 -47.13 39.65
N LEU A 662 26.53 -45.82 39.89
CA LEU A 662 27.42 -44.87 39.21
C LEU A 662 28.44 -44.25 40.18
N PRO A 663 29.47 -45.01 40.61
CA PRO A 663 30.43 -44.54 41.62
C PRO A 663 31.33 -43.40 41.16
N ALA A 664 31.40 -43.14 39.84
CA ALA A 664 32.18 -42.04 39.26
C ALA A 664 31.39 -40.72 39.10
N LEU A 665 30.09 -40.73 39.45
CA LEU A 665 29.22 -39.57 39.32
C LEU A 665 29.57 -38.52 40.39
N GLN A 666 29.98 -37.34 39.94
CA GLN A 666 30.44 -36.24 40.79
C GLN A 666 29.33 -35.20 41.01
N GLU A 667 28.54 -34.95 39.97
CA GLU A 667 27.45 -33.97 39.99
C GLU A 667 26.20 -34.60 39.38
N CYS A 668 25.09 -34.58 40.13
CA CYS A 668 23.78 -34.96 39.63
C CYS A 668 22.75 -33.90 40.00
N ASP A 669 22.15 -33.25 39.01
CA ASP A 669 21.06 -32.29 39.24
C ASP A 669 19.72 -32.99 39.04
N VAL A 670 18.91 -33.06 40.11
CA VAL A 670 17.60 -33.71 40.13
C VAL A 670 16.47 -32.74 40.51
N ARG A 671 16.73 -31.42 40.51
CA ARG A 671 15.73 -30.43 40.88
C ARG A 671 14.46 -30.56 40.02
N TYR A 672 13.31 -30.30 40.64
CA TYR A 672 12.00 -30.41 39.99
C TYR A 672 11.69 -31.83 39.45
N THR A 673 12.17 -32.85 40.17
CA THR A 673 11.76 -34.25 39.99
C THR A 673 11.17 -34.78 41.30
N ASP A 674 10.60 -35.97 41.31
CA ASP A 674 10.08 -36.62 42.53
C ASP A 674 11.21 -37.07 43.49
N ALA A 675 12.47 -36.98 43.06
CA ALA A 675 13.66 -37.32 43.85
C ALA A 675 14.33 -36.10 44.53
N TRP A 676 13.81 -34.88 44.33
CA TRP A 676 14.28 -33.64 44.99
C TRP A 676 13.51 -33.37 46.28
#